data_AF-A0A937NYP7-F1
#
_entry.id   AF-A0A937NYP7-F1
#
_cell.length_a   1.000
_cell.length_b   1.000
_cell.length_c   1.000
_cell.angle_alpha   90.00
_cell.angle_beta   90.00
_cell.angle_gamma   90.00
#
_symmetry.space_group_name_H-M   'P 1'
#
loop_
_entity.id
_entity.type
_entity.pdbx_description
1 polymer ?
#
loop_
_entity_poly.entity_id
_entity_poly.type
_entity_poly.pdbx_seq_one_letter_code
_entity_poly.pdbx_strand_id
1 'polypeptide(L)'
;MTSISEPLKTLGRWRVLACLLPLVLSIHAGAVWADGVVDRAVFCVGTTVEDTNAVQWAYVLWQTGDDTLVAGRSFAVYAKDGDAAATNLYTRKAVTGIQTFAPTLSSLLSRAENLGDDRVALEERVDNLFLSVIPDSSLSLPEKLSAVIRGSMDDPDQFRNLVLLGRLHPSIDLCIGYAYAGRIALTGKTTFEIREFDMEAGHDIGVIGRVTVEAGAPTVLPAPGPPVQVPETSAKGNLNIKLRWAVPNPLRRLALLSNGFNVYRMTEAYAVANGYHLTPPPPATLVALAATVPDVKQINDLPALKRKHFTAADVSDFVADPTTYFLADDNDGYKSGGALFEDGDAFYYFATAVDVLLRDGLVSMGSLATACDRLWPDAPRDLQVVNDYTYDTATTTNKQVLRVSWEQHTNTNQDTVLDYYVYRWTNISHIQSSSLTPLVNRIAGPIPHLPGERRNEYVDDATGSPNVSNDQGRTFWYTVRSEDDSLCGGNLSPHSAPAFGVLRDREGPPAPTGTLYIRCCLPEVINRDPVAVSDPGPQDYSLAYYRMISHRATPGIAWAEFYAFDTAASNRIAKAHFQSGHNSVTVEWTSPRHLMYGDVPFYCRVGSIDGRVSEFAEAVTHDPTPEDFVTELVFDAFINCDRVQYLSADADRCGRHYAVPPGSVDGTSSGIEICVGLTPGTQEYRVYRRVDYGAMTLIAQGEADAQVLPEICFTNVAMPASPGTLCYYGQVLDEHGNASPLTLMGCIDITAPGPTPLLGPISPEGSTASKQMKIRWYCAPYGVERFQVWIARENGTLTNAVSPSLLFTGTVQDVAFDIDGTAHTNDFAVYHTPVLGPGFGTGPAYEVTADIEGGTYYVFIKPVDKGGYPAPDSRNSNAEDFSWTDTVLAGPMVPWPARELPPLTPSFNTNIVARRLPDSQYRGLAIRIGQAPIVWGTTAQRFDLAGDVDPLSAVFTSSNGDSLFPVVAYRYQEANSAFPVVSGDVIQVSPLMEQIASAVAIDPNVGTRLYDPFVSVFETGDDTGIGYIYLLDTQPVLTYGRYVYLLVRLLPNGEIAEVIPTPAVEVTP
;
A
#
# COMPACT_ATOMS: atom_id res chain seq x y z
N MET A 1 -29.44 -36.52 43.46
CA MET A 1 -30.90 -36.34 43.37
C MET A 1 -31.20 -36.01 41.92
N THR A 2 -31.47 -37.04 41.11
CA THR A 2 -32.81 -37.50 40.63
C THR A 2 -33.23 -36.73 39.36
N SER A 3 -33.73 -37.33 38.28
CA SER A 3 -33.92 -38.71 37.84
C SER A 3 -34.71 -38.69 36.51
N ILE A 4 -34.34 -39.56 35.57
CA ILE A 4 -35.22 -40.53 34.86
C ILE A 4 -36.36 -39.99 33.96
N SER A 5 -36.38 -40.39 32.67
CA SER A 5 -37.35 -41.40 32.17
C SER A 5 -37.22 -41.68 30.66
N GLU A 6 -36.91 -42.94 30.32
CA GLU A 6 -37.41 -43.62 29.11
C GLU A 6 -38.91 -43.94 29.25
N PRO A 7 -39.61 -44.29 28.15
CA PRO A 7 -39.91 -45.73 27.93
C PRO A 7 -39.79 -46.18 26.45
N LEU A 8 -39.15 -47.31 26.12
CA LEU A 8 -39.62 -48.72 26.18
C LEU A 8 -40.74 -49.07 25.16
N LYS A 9 -40.45 -49.92 24.15
CA LYS A 9 -40.98 -51.30 23.94
C LYS A 9 -41.02 -51.78 22.46
N THR A 10 -40.20 -52.78 22.06
CA THR A 10 -40.51 -54.25 21.89
C THR A 10 -41.01 -54.64 20.47
N LEU A 11 -40.84 -55.83 19.87
CA LEU A 11 -40.37 -57.19 20.25
C LEU A 11 -40.27 -58.08 18.97
N GLY A 12 -39.42 -59.13 18.98
CA GLY A 12 -39.65 -60.41 18.26
C GLY A 12 -38.47 -60.94 17.44
N ARG A 13 -37.48 -61.66 18.02
CA ARG A 13 -37.29 -63.15 18.08
C ARG A 13 -37.20 -63.83 16.68
N TRP A 14 -36.21 -64.66 16.32
CA TRP A 14 -35.70 -65.92 16.93
C TRP A 14 -34.23 -66.18 16.47
N ARG A 15 -33.25 -66.40 17.37
CA ARG A 15 -32.68 -67.71 17.82
C ARG A 15 -32.26 -68.70 16.71
N VAL A 16 -30.97 -68.72 16.34
CA VAL A 16 -30.05 -69.90 16.31
C VAL A 16 -28.61 -69.39 16.26
N LEU A 17 -27.81 -69.54 17.34
CA LEU A 17 -26.37 -69.88 17.33
C LEU A 17 -25.84 -69.84 18.79
N ALA A 18 -26.07 -70.92 19.52
CA ALA A 18 -25.56 -71.13 20.88
C ALA A 18 -24.54 -72.28 20.91
N CYS A 19 -23.63 -72.34 19.91
CA CYS A 19 -22.61 -73.40 19.80
C CYS A 19 -21.19 -72.95 19.41
N LEU A 20 -20.86 -71.65 19.43
CA LEU A 20 -19.49 -71.19 19.05
C LEU A 20 -18.71 -70.45 20.15
N LEU A 21 -19.21 -70.45 21.39
CA LEU A 21 -18.48 -69.85 22.51
C LEU A 21 -17.33 -70.69 23.12
N PRO A 22 -17.10 -71.99 22.81
CA PRO A 22 -15.86 -72.67 23.22
C PRO A 22 -14.74 -72.64 22.15
N LEU A 23 -15.00 -72.10 20.94
CA LEU A 23 -13.96 -71.96 19.90
C LEU A 23 -13.14 -70.65 20.02
N VAL A 24 -13.57 -69.72 20.88
CA VAL A 24 -12.89 -68.41 21.06
C VAL A 24 -11.91 -68.40 22.24
N LEU A 25 -12.00 -69.38 23.15
CA LEU A 25 -11.00 -69.57 24.24
C LEU A 25 -9.96 -70.66 23.96
N SER A 26 -10.01 -71.33 22.81
CA SER A 26 -8.97 -72.28 22.35
C SER A 26 -8.05 -71.72 21.25
N ILE A 27 -8.26 -70.46 20.83
CA ILE A 27 -7.36 -69.74 19.90
C ILE A 27 -6.39 -68.79 20.65
N HIS A 28 -6.54 -68.63 21.97
CA HIS A 28 -5.61 -67.86 22.80
C HIS A 28 -4.45 -68.70 23.40
N ALA A 29 -4.24 -69.92 22.92
CA ALA A 29 -3.11 -70.78 23.31
C ALA A 29 -2.18 -71.17 22.15
N GLY A 30 -2.23 -70.44 21.03
CA GLY A 30 -1.52 -70.79 19.80
C GLY A 30 -0.79 -69.62 19.15
N ALA A 31 -0.04 -68.82 19.91
CA ALA A 31 1.01 -67.95 19.40
C ALA A 31 1.84 -67.38 20.57
N VAL A 32 2.49 -68.25 21.35
CA VAL A 32 3.72 -67.81 22.02
C VAL A 32 4.76 -67.73 20.92
N TRP A 33 4.86 -66.52 20.36
CA TRP A 33 6.03 -65.88 19.76
C TRP A 33 7.23 -66.81 19.56
N ALA A 34 7.45 -67.20 18.30
CA ALA A 34 8.71 -67.76 17.81
C ALA A 34 9.83 -66.69 17.67
N ASP A 35 9.58 -65.45 18.12
CA ASP A 35 10.53 -64.32 18.04
C ASP A 35 11.78 -64.50 18.92
N GLY A 36 11.83 -65.50 19.81
CA GLY A 36 13.03 -65.81 20.61
C GLY A 36 13.92 -66.92 20.06
N VAL A 37 13.49 -67.65 19.02
CA VAL A 37 14.18 -68.87 18.54
C VAL A 37 15.16 -68.57 17.40
N VAL A 38 14.87 -67.57 16.56
CA VAL A 38 15.73 -67.16 15.44
C VAL A 38 16.98 -66.42 15.93
N ASP A 39 16.86 -65.58 16.96
CA ASP A 39 17.98 -64.84 17.56
C ASP A 39 18.98 -65.74 18.31
N ARG A 40 18.56 -66.96 18.69
CA ARG A 40 19.40 -67.93 19.41
C ARG A 40 19.85 -69.11 18.54
N ALA A 41 19.92 -68.94 17.22
CA ALA A 41 20.31 -69.98 16.26
C ALA A 41 21.56 -69.60 15.47
N VAL A 42 22.40 -70.60 15.19
CA VAL A 42 23.51 -70.50 14.24
C VAL A 42 23.08 -71.10 12.91
N PHE A 43 23.19 -70.33 11.84
CA PHE A 43 22.82 -70.72 10.48
C PHE A 43 24.06 -71.01 9.66
N CYS A 44 24.16 -72.21 9.08
CA CYS A 44 25.25 -72.56 8.18
C CYS A 44 24.78 -72.48 6.72
N VAL A 45 25.51 -71.73 5.91
CA VAL A 45 25.28 -71.59 4.48
C VAL A 45 26.58 -71.85 3.72
N GLY A 46 26.49 -72.09 2.42
CA GLY A 46 27.70 -72.20 1.61
C GLY A 46 27.44 -72.11 0.13
N THR A 47 28.52 -71.80 -0.58
CA THR A 47 28.53 -71.58 -2.02
C THR A 47 29.85 -72.04 -2.61
N THR A 48 29.96 -72.02 -3.93
CA THR A 48 31.17 -72.40 -4.67
C THR A 48 31.62 -71.30 -5.60
N VAL A 49 32.91 -71.28 -5.89
CA VAL A 49 33.55 -70.33 -6.81
C VAL A 49 34.71 -71.02 -7.50
N GLU A 50 34.88 -70.71 -8.79
CA GLU A 50 36.02 -71.15 -9.57
C GLU A 50 37.05 -70.03 -9.58
N ASP A 51 38.30 -70.33 -9.21
CA ASP A 51 39.39 -69.36 -9.27
C ASP A 51 39.94 -69.20 -10.71
N THR A 52 40.85 -68.25 -10.89
CA THR A 52 41.47 -67.95 -12.19
C THR A 52 42.27 -69.12 -12.79
N ASN A 53 42.57 -70.16 -12.00
CA ASN A 53 43.27 -71.37 -12.43
C ASN A 53 42.32 -72.56 -12.63
N ALA A 54 41.01 -72.32 -12.72
CA ALA A 54 39.95 -73.34 -12.85
C ALA A 54 39.89 -74.32 -11.67
N VAL A 55 40.32 -73.91 -10.48
CA VAL A 55 40.17 -74.70 -9.25
C VAL A 55 38.86 -74.35 -8.56
N GLN A 56 38.12 -75.38 -8.14
CA GLN A 56 36.85 -75.23 -7.45
C GLN A 56 37.05 -75.06 -5.94
N TRP A 57 36.51 -73.98 -5.39
CA TRP A 57 36.53 -73.64 -3.97
C TRP A 57 35.13 -73.70 -3.39
N ALA A 58 35.01 -74.23 -2.18
CA ALA A 58 33.82 -74.10 -1.35
C ALA A 58 34.05 -73.00 -0.30
N TYR A 59 33.07 -72.11 -0.17
CA TYR A 59 32.95 -71.16 0.94
C TYR A 59 31.80 -71.59 1.83
N VAL A 60 32.09 -71.88 3.09
CA VAL A 60 31.11 -72.31 4.10
C VAL A 60 31.13 -71.29 5.21
N LEU A 61 29.99 -70.67 5.47
CA LEU A 61 29.83 -69.56 6.41
C LEU A 61 28.80 -69.95 7.47
N TRP A 62 29.05 -69.58 8.72
CA TRP A 62 28.06 -69.71 9.79
C TRP A 62 27.79 -68.36 10.45
N GLN A 63 26.52 -67.96 10.43
CA GLN A 63 26.04 -66.67 10.91
C GLN A 63 25.09 -66.86 12.08
N THR A 64 24.91 -65.82 12.88
CA THR A 64 24.02 -65.81 14.05
C THR A 64 23.28 -64.47 14.14
N GLY A 65 22.11 -64.47 14.79
CA GLY A 65 21.43 -63.23 15.19
C GLY A 65 22.07 -62.57 16.42
N ASP A 66 22.79 -63.35 17.22
CA ASP A 66 23.49 -62.95 18.44
C ASP A 66 24.95 -63.44 18.37
N ASP A 67 25.89 -62.52 18.16
CA ASP A 67 27.32 -62.81 18.00
C ASP A 67 27.93 -63.54 19.20
N THR A 68 27.32 -63.44 20.39
CA THR A 68 27.77 -64.16 21.59
C THR A 68 27.65 -65.69 21.46
N LEU A 69 26.86 -66.19 20.50
CA LEU A 69 26.73 -67.63 20.23
C LEU A 69 27.96 -68.24 19.56
N VAL A 70 28.77 -67.43 18.87
CA VAL A 70 29.96 -67.89 18.13
C VAL A 70 31.24 -67.18 18.56
N ALA A 71 31.15 -66.00 19.17
CA ALA A 71 32.30 -65.27 19.70
C ALA A 71 33.08 -66.10 20.73
N GLY A 72 34.41 -66.13 20.58
CA GLY A 72 35.31 -66.87 21.46
C GLY A 72 35.27 -68.41 21.33
N ARG A 73 34.41 -68.96 20.47
CA ARG A 73 34.31 -70.41 20.23
C ARG A 73 35.20 -70.85 19.07
N SER A 74 35.53 -72.14 19.06
CA SER A 74 36.27 -72.79 17.96
C SER A 74 35.39 -73.83 17.27
N PHE A 75 35.55 -73.98 15.96
CA PHE A 75 34.74 -74.88 15.15
C PHE A 75 35.60 -75.81 14.32
N ALA A 76 35.33 -77.12 14.36
CA ALA A 76 35.96 -78.09 13.48
C ALA A 76 35.09 -78.29 12.23
N VAL A 77 35.70 -78.10 11.06
CA VAL A 77 35.04 -78.30 9.76
C VAL A 77 35.43 -79.67 9.22
N TYR A 78 34.43 -80.51 8.99
CA TYR A 78 34.57 -81.82 8.36
C TYR A 78 33.96 -81.79 6.97
N ALA A 79 34.47 -82.59 6.04
CA ALA A 79 33.88 -82.76 4.72
C ALA A 79 33.88 -84.23 4.27
N LYS A 80 32.87 -84.59 3.49
CA LYS A 80 32.77 -85.85 2.75
C LYS A 80 32.37 -85.57 1.29
N ASP A 81 32.74 -86.48 0.41
CA ASP A 81 32.25 -86.47 -0.98
C ASP A 81 30.82 -87.01 -1.03
N GLY A 82 30.01 -86.46 -1.92
CA GLY A 82 28.59 -86.77 -2.07
C GLY A 82 27.65 -85.83 -1.33
N ASP A 83 26.36 -86.06 -1.51
CA ASP A 83 25.30 -85.30 -0.84
C ASP A 83 25.15 -85.69 0.64
N ALA A 84 24.18 -85.08 1.32
CA ALA A 84 23.92 -85.37 2.73
C ALA A 84 23.63 -86.86 3.01
N ALA A 85 23.01 -87.57 2.05
CA ALA A 85 22.63 -88.98 2.18
C ALA A 85 23.76 -89.97 1.84
N ALA A 86 24.84 -89.51 1.19
CA ALA A 86 25.98 -90.34 0.86
C ALA A 86 26.61 -91.00 2.10
N THR A 87 27.01 -92.27 1.99
CA THR A 87 27.57 -93.07 3.09
C THR A 87 29.06 -92.81 3.35
N ASN A 88 29.68 -91.90 2.60
CA ASN A 88 31.09 -91.53 2.74
C ASN A 88 31.37 -90.96 4.14
N LEU A 89 32.56 -91.25 4.68
CA LEU A 89 32.96 -90.78 6.00
C LEU A 89 33.43 -89.31 5.96
N TYR A 90 33.07 -88.57 7.00
CA TYR A 90 33.53 -87.21 7.21
C TYR A 90 35.01 -87.17 7.62
N THR A 91 35.80 -86.33 6.95
CA THR A 91 37.21 -86.08 7.26
C THR A 91 37.41 -84.65 7.75
N ARG A 92 38.13 -84.45 8.86
CA ARG A 92 38.40 -83.10 9.38
C ARG A 92 39.31 -82.34 8.40
N LYS A 93 38.87 -81.16 7.99
CA LYS A 93 39.60 -80.27 7.06
C LYS A 93 40.30 -79.13 7.77
N ALA A 94 39.67 -78.56 8.80
CA ALA A 94 40.24 -77.47 9.57
C ALA A 94 39.61 -77.40 10.97
N VAL A 95 40.28 -76.67 11.86
CA VAL A 95 39.69 -76.09 13.06
C VAL A 95 39.82 -74.57 12.91
N THR A 96 38.71 -73.85 13.01
CA THR A 96 38.60 -72.41 12.83
C THR A 96 38.32 -71.74 14.18
N GLY A 97 38.75 -70.50 14.30
CA GLY A 97 38.59 -69.64 15.47
C GLY A 97 39.32 -68.33 15.23
N ILE A 98 39.10 -67.35 16.10
CA ILE A 98 39.69 -66.01 15.97
C ILE A 98 41.23 -66.09 15.85
N GLN A 99 41.79 -65.49 14.80
CA GLN A 99 43.22 -65.41 14.55
C GLN A 99 43.76 -64.01 14.86
N THR A 100 44.88 -63.94 15.57
CA THR A 100 45.54 -62.67 15.93
C THR A 100 47.02 -62.67 15.57
N PHE A 101 47.49 -63.65 14.79
CA PHE A 101 48.88 -63.76 14.37
C PHE A 101 49.01 -63.38 12.90
N ALA A 102 49.75 -62.32 12.61
CA ALA A 102 49.83 -61.72 11.26
C ALA A 102 50.23 -62.71 10.14
N PRO A 103 51.17 -63.66 10.32
CA PRO A 103 51.45 -64.67 9.29
C PRO A 103 50.25 -65.60 8.99
N THR A 104 49.46 -65.96 10.00
CA THR A 104 48.23 -66.76 9.80
C THR A 104 47.18 -65.94 9.05
N LEU A 105 46.99 -64.67 9.46
CA LEU A 105 46.08 -63.75 8.78
C LEU A 105 46.47 -63.56 7.31
N SER A 106 47.75 -63.41 7.00
CA SER A 106 48.27 -63.34 5.62
C SER A 106 47.90 -64.57 4.78
N SER A 107 47.97 -65.78 5.36
CA SER A 107 47.55 -67.01 4.68
C SER A 107 46.04 -67.07 4.43
N LEU A 108 45.23 -66.57 5.37
CA LEU A 108 43.78 -66.51 5.23
C LEU A 108 43.34 -65.46 4.20
N LEU A 109 43.98 -64.29 4.22
CA LEU A 109 43.82 -63.26 3.18
C LEU A 109 44.19 -63.81 1.79
N SER A 110 45.23 -64.65 1.69
CA SER A 110 45.65 -65.30 0.42
C SER A 110 44.66 -66.35 -0.03
N ARG A 111 43.96 -66.95 0.92
CA ARG A 111 42.88 -67.88 0.61
C ARG A 111 41.65 -67.16 0.08
N ALA A 112 41.26 -66.05 0.72
CA ALA A 112 40.08 -65.26 0.35
C ALA A 112 40.18 -64.61 -1.04
N GLU A 113 41.37 -64.28 -1.53
CA GLU A 113 41.56 -63.81 -2.91
C GLU A 113 41.03 -64.81 -3.95
N ASN A 114 41.15 -66.11 -3.68
CA ASN A 114 40.60 -67.16 -4.57
C ASN A 114 39.06 -67.21 -4.54
N LEU A 115 38.43 -66.53 -3.57
CA LEU A 115 36.99 -66.38 -3.48
C LEU A 115 36.48 -65.11 -4.17
N GLY A 116 37.38 -64.27 -4.69
CA GLY A 116 37.06 -62.99 -5.33
C GLY A 116 37.15 -61.78 -4.40
N ASP A 117 37.78 -61.91 -3.22
CA ASP A 117 37.92 -60.78 -2.29
C ASP A 117 38.90 -59.71 -2.81
N ASP A 118 38.54 -58.43 -2.63
CA ASP A 118 39.36 -57.28 -3.00
C ASP A 118 40.11 -56.74 -1.78
N ARG A 119 41.43 -56.99 -1.75
CA ARG A 119 42.29 -56.56 -0.66
C ARG A 119 42.53 -55.05 -0.59
N VAL A 120 42.50 -54.37 -1.73
CA VAL A 120 42.73 -52.92 -1.76
C VAL A 120 41.53 -52.23 -1.12
N ALA A 121 40.33 -52.62 -1.55
CA ALA A 121 39.09 -52.14 -0.95
C ALA A 121 38.99 -52.51 0.54
N LEU A 122 39.42 -53.72 0.92
CA LEU A 122 39.46 -54.14 2.32
C LEU A 122 40.38 -53.25 3.17
N GLU A 123 41.60 -52.98 2.69
CA GLU A 123 42.57 -52.15 3.41
C GLU A 123 42.05 -50.72 3.60
N GLU A 124 41.49 -50.11 2.55
CA GLU A 124 40.89 -48.78 2.64
C GLU A 124 39.76 -48.72 3.68
N ARG A 125 38.89 -49.73 3.72
CA ARG A 125 37.79 -49.81 4.69
C ARG A 125 38.29 -50.04 6.11
N VAL A 126 39.33 -50.85 6.28
CA VAL A 126 39.97 -51.08 7.59
C VAL A 126 40.57 -49.77 8.10
N ASP A 127 41.29 -49.04 7.24
CA ASP A 127 41.91 -47.76 7.59
C ASP A 127 40.84 -46.71 7.96
N ASN A 128 39.74 -46.65 7.22
CA ASN A 128 38.66 -45.70 7.48
C ASN A 128 37.83 -46.05 8.73
N LEU A 129 37.52 -47.33 8.95
CA LEU A 129 36.60 -47.77 10.02
C LEU A 129 37.29 -47.90 11.37
N PHE A 130 38.59 -48.26 11.38
CA PHE A 130 39.33 -48.58 12.61
C PHE A 130 40.54 -47.67 12.84
N LEU A 131 40.52 -46.45 12.30
CA LEU A 131 41.61 -45.47 12.43
C LEU A 131 42.08 -45.27 13.89
N SER A 132 41.16 -45.32 14.86
CA SER A 132 41.47 -45.16 16.29
C SER A 132 42.12 -46.39 16.95
N VAL A 133 42.02 -47.57 16.33
CA VAL A 133 42.54 -48.84 16.84
C VAL A 133 43.87 -49.20 16.18
N ILE A 134 44.09 -48.74 14.94
CA ILE A 134 45.32 -48.96 14.19
C ILE A 134 46.43 -48.07 14.79
N PRO A 135 47.53 -48.67 15.32
CA PRO A 135 48.55 -47.90 16.02
C PRO A 135 49.49 -47.13 15.07
N ASP A 136 49.62 -47.57 13.82
CA ASP A 136 50.45 -46.93 12.78
C ASP A 136 49.87 -47.25 11.39
N SER A 137 49.61 -46.23 10.59
CA SER A 137 49.05 -46.36 9.24
C SER A 137 49.99 -47.00 8.23
N SER A 138 51.30 -47.12 8.56
CA SER A 138 52.32 -47.75 7.71
C SER A 138 52.39 -49.28 7.85
N LEU A 139 51.65 -49.88 8.79
CA LEU A 139 51.57 -51.33 8.96
C LEU A 139 50.99 -52.03 7.73
N SER A 140 51.40 -53.27 7.49
CA SER A 140 50.76 -54.10 6.46
C SER A 140 49.33 -54.49 6.84
N LEU A 141 48.46 -54.76 5.87
CA LEU A 141 47.07 -55.20 6.12
C LEU A 141 46.95 -56.34 7.16
N PRO A 142 47.77 -57.43 7.14
CA PRO A 142 47.70 -58.46 8.18
C PRO A 142 48.07 -57.96 9.59
N GLU A 143 48.98 -56.99 9.69
CA GLU A 143 49.36 -56.37 10.97
C GLU A 143 48.28 -55.41 11.47
N LYS A 144 47.68 -54.63 10.57
CA LYS A 144 46.49 -53.80 10.85
C LYS A 144 45.36 -54.68 11.38
N LEU A 145 45.00 -55.74 10.67
CA LEU A 145 43.94 -56.68 11.11
C LEU A 145 44.28 -57.37 12.42
N SER A 146 45.54 -57.74 12.65
CA SER A 146 45.96 -58.28 13.96
C SER A 146 45.71 -57.28 15.09
N ALA A 147 45.99 -55.98 14.87
CA ALA A 147 45.74 -54.94 15.86
C ALA A 147 44.23 -54.72 16.07
N VAL A 148 43.47 -54.60 14.97
CA VAL A 148 42.02 -54.39 15.00
C VAL A 148 41.30 -55.54 15.70
N ILE A 149 41.60 -56.79 15.35
CA ILE A 149 40.98 -57.97 15.98
C ILE A 149 41.27 -57.95 17.48
N ARG A 150 42.53 -57.80 17.91
CA ARG A 150 42.89 -57.74 19.33
C ARG A 150 42.22 -56.58 20.07
N GLY A 151 42.19 -55.40 19.46
CA GLY A 151 41.58 -54.20 20.04
C GLY A 151 40.06 -54.28 20.15
N SER A 152 39.42 -55.09 19.32
CA SER A 152 37.97 -55.28 19.32
C SER A 152 37.47 -56.38 20.27
N MET A 153 38.33 -57.27 20.80
CA MET A 153 37.87 -58.44 21.56
C MET A 153 37.10 -58.08 22.84
N ASP A 154 37.46 -56.96 23.49
CA ASP A 154 36.82 -56.46 24.71
C ASP A 154 35.86 -55.28 24.43
N ASP A 155 35.66 -54.91 23.15
CA ASP A 155 34.78 -53.82 22.71
C ASP A 155 33.69 -54.37 21.76
N PRO A 156 32.46 -54.60 22.28
CA PRO A 156 31.37 -55.17 21.50
C PRO A 156 30.99 -54.36 20.26
N ASP A 157 31.15 -53.03 20.27
CA ASP A 157 30.78 -52.18 19.14
C ASP A 157 31.82 -52.29 18.02
N GLN A 158 33.12 -52.31 18.37
CA GLN A 158 34.20 -52.53 17.41
C GLN A 158 34.18 -53.95 16.84
N PHE A 159 33.86 -54.96 17.66
CA PHE A 159 33.74 -56.33 17.18
C PHE A 159 32.55 -56.47 16.22
N ARG A 160 31.43 -55.79 16.50
CA ARG A 160 30.28 -55.77 15.58
C ARG A 160 30.61 -55.10 14.24
N ASN A 161 31.43 -54.06 14.24
CA ASN A 161 31.96 -53.45 13.01
C ASN A 161 32.79 -54.44 12.19
N LEU A 162 33.61 -55.29 12.83
CA LEU A 162 34.34 -56.38 12.14
C LEU A 162 33.38 -57.41 11.54
N VAL A 163 32.36 -57.84 12.27
CA VAL A 163 31.34 -58.78 11.77
C VAL A 163 30.59 -58.20 10.57
N LEU A 164 30.25 -56.90 10.60
CA LEU A 164 29.63 -56.20 9.47
C LEU A 164 30.59 -56.10 8.27
N LEU A 165 31.88 -55.86 8.50
CA LEU A 165 32.90 -55.87 7.45
C LEU A 165 33.08 -57.28 6.84
N GLY A 166 32.90 -58.35 7.63
CA GLY A 166 32.87 -59.74 7.18
C GLY A 166 31.81 -60.04 6.13
N ARG A 167 30.65 -59.37 6.20
CA ARG A 167 29.60 -59.48 5.17
C ARG A 167 30.02 -58.90 3.82
N LEU A 168 31.07 -58.09 3.78
CA LEU A 168 31.59 -57.47 2.56
C LEU A 168 32.89 -58.14 2.10
N HIS A 169 33.67 -58.68 3.04
CA HIS A 169 34.97 -59.28 2.78
C HIS A 169 35.08 -60.67 3.43
N PRO A 170 35.03 -61.77 2.66
CA PRO A 170 35.17 -63.12 3.22
C PRO A 170 36.52 -63.33 3.92
N SER A 171 37.55 -62.51 3.64
CA SER A 171 38.78 -62.47 4.42
C SER A 171 38.55 -62.30 5.91
N ILE A 172 37.65 -61.39 6.30
CA ILE A 172 37.40 -61.08 7.71
C ILE A 172 36.70 -62.26 8.37
N ASP A 173 35.69 -62.86 7.73
CA ASP A 173 35.00 -64.05 8.24
C ASP A 173 35.96 -65.24 8.44
N LEU A 174 36.94 -65.41 7.54
CA LEU A 174 38.00 -66.42 7.73
C LEU A 174 38.90 -66.08 8.93
N CYS A 175 39.26 -64.80 9.11
CA CYS A 175 40.16 -64.34 10.18
C CYS A 175 39.53 -64.41 11.57
N ILE A 176 38.24 -64.08 11.71
CA ILE A 176 37.51 -64.20 12.98
C ILE A 176 36.96 -65.62 13.21
N GLY A 177 37.11 -66.52 12.24
CA GLY A 177 36.74 -67.93 12.34
C GLY A 177 35.25 -68.19 12.20
N TYR A 178 34.53 -67.35 11.45
CA TYR A 178 33.11 -67.50 11.13
C TYR A 178 32.87 -68.21 9.78
N ALA A 179 33.95 -68.43 9.02
CA ALA A 179 33.88 -69.17 7.77
C ALA A 179 35.05 -70.12 7.58
N TYR A 180 34.87 -71.02 6.61
CA TYR A 180 35.89 -71.87 6.06
C TYR A 180 35.88 -71.79 4.53
N ALA A 181 37.09 -71.72 3.97
CA ALA A 181 37.33 -71.83 2.54
C ALA A 181 38.28 -72.99 2.25
N GLY A 182 37.95 -73.80 1.26
CA GLY A 182 38.77 -74.95 0.88
C GLY A 182 38.49 -75.44 -0.53
N ARG A 183 39.52 -76.06 -1.13
CA ARG A 183 39.40 -76.70 -2.44
C ARG A 183 38.51 -77.93 -2.37
N ILE A 184 37.65 -78.10 -3.36
CA ILE A 184 36.80 -79.28 -3.55
C ILE A 184 37.14 -79.98 -4.87
N ALA A 185 36.55 -81.16 -5.10
CA ALA A 185 36.70 -81.84 -6.37
C ALA A 185 36.15 -80.97 -7.52
N LEU A 186 36.69 -81.13 -8.73
CA LEU A 186 36.27 -80.36 -9.91
C LEU A 186 34.82 -80.65 -10.35
N THR A 187 34.26 -81.78 -9.94
CA THR A 187 32.88 -82.18 -10.25
C THR A 187 32.24 -82.89 -9.05
N GLY A 188 30.91 -82.86 -8.98
CA GLY A 188 30.13 -83.54 -7.95
C GLY A 188 29.83 -82.69 -6.72
N LYS A 189 29.15 -83.32 -5.75
CA LYS A 189 28.73 -82.69 -4.50
C LYS A 189 29.73 -82.96 -3.38
N THR A 190 29.92 -81.98 -2.50
CA THR A 190 30.68 -82.12 -1.26
C THR A 190 29.80 -81.65 -0.11
N THR A 191 29.69 -82.47 0.95
CA THR A 191 28.94 -82.11 2.14
C THR A 191 29.89 -81.80 3.29
N PHE A 192 29.76 -80.59 3.83
CA PHE A 192 30.45 -80.10 5.00
C PHE A 192 29.62 -80.30 6.26
N GLU A 193 30.28 -80.58 7.37
CA GLU A 193 29.69 -80.64 8.70
C GLU A 193 30.53 -79.77 9.65
N ILE A 194 29.88 -78.79 10.25
CA ILE A 194 30.48 -77.84 11.19
C ILE A 194 30.20 -78.37 12.59
N ARG A 195 31.24 -78.53 13.40
CA ARG A 195 31.13 -79.00 14.78
C ARG A 195 31.74 -77.96 15.73
N GLU A 196 31.10 -77.73 16.86
CA GLU A 196 31.74 -77.03 17.98
C GLU A 196 32.92 -77.86 18.47
N PHE A 197 34.07 -77.24 18.70
CA PHE A 197 35.32 -77.92 19.02
C PHE A 197 35.95 -77.36 20.29
N ASP A 198 36.24 -78.24 21.23
CA ASP A 198 37.01 -77.90 22.43
C ASP A 198 38.50 -77.95 22.08
N MET A 199 39.13 -76.77 22.02
CA MET A 199 40.56 -76.65 21.72
C MET A 199 41.46 -77.18 22.82
N GLU A 200 41.02 -77.13 24.09
CA GLU A 200 41.81 -77.59 25.23
C GLU A 200 41.72 -79.12 25.38
N ALA A 201 40.51 -79.67 25.26
CA ALA A 201 40.27 -81.10 25.36
C ALA A 201 40.55 -81.87 24.07
N GLY A 202 40.67 -81.17 22.93
CA GLY A 202 41.04 -81.74 21.64
C GLY A 202 39.97 -82.65 21.00
N HIS A 203 38.69 -82.43 21.31
CA HIS A 203 37.58 -83.24 20.79
C HIS A 203 36.39 -82.39 20.32
N ASP A 204 35.54 -82.99 19.48
CA ASP A 204 34.29 -82.37 19.03
C ASP A 204 33.26 -82.38 20.17
N ILE A 205 32.49 -81.30 20.31
CA ILE A 205 31.38 -81.17 21.28
C ILE A 205 30.05 -81.58 20.62
N GLY A 206 29.73 -81.02 19.45
CA GLY A 206 28.46 -81.29 18.77
C GLY A 206 28.38 -80.70 17.37
N VAL A 207 27.47 -81.23 16.54
CA VAL A 207 27.22 -80.73 15.17
C VAL A 207 26.33 -79.50 15.23
N ILE A 208 26.77 -78.41 14.60
CA ILE A 208 26.06 -77.13 14.51
C ILE A 208 25.28 -77.04 13.21
N GLY A 209 25.86 -77.51 12.12
CA GLY A 209 25.19 -77.48 10.81
C GLY A 209 25.86 -78.34 9.77
N ARG A 210 25.12 -78.59 8.69
CA ARG A 210 25.59 -79.30 7.50
C ARG A 210 25.25 -78.50 6.26
N VAL A 211 26.20 -78.41 5.34
CA VAL A 211 26.05 -77.67 4.09
C VAL A 211 26.53 -78.55 2.95
N THR A 212 25.67 -78.78 1.96
CA THR A 212 26.06 -79.47 0.72
C THR A 212 26.24 -78.43 -0.38
N VAL A 213 27.38 -78.48 -1.05
CA VAL A 213 27.69 -77.65 -2.22
C VAL A 213 28.01 -78.50 -3.43
N GLU A 214 27.87 -77.96 -4.63
CA GLU A 214 28.17 -78.63 -5.89
C GLU A 214 29.22 -77.83 -6.67
N ALA A 215 30.28 -78.51 -7.11
CA ALA A 215 31.38 -77.91 -7.84
C ALA A 215 30.88 -77.30 -9.16
N GLY A 216 31.28 -76.06 -9.45
CA GLY A 216 30.86 -75.31 -10.64
C GLY A 216 29.38 -74.89 -10.67
N ALA A 217 28.59 -75.20 -9.63
CA ALA A 217 27.16 -74.92 -9.59
C ALA A 217 26.77 -74.16 -8.31
N PRO A 218 27.17 -72.88 -8.17
CA PRO A 218 26.74 -72.05 -7.05
C PRO A 218 25.21 -71.86 -7.06
N THR A 219 24.62 -71.70 -5.87
CA THR A 219 23.20 -71.37 -5.77
C THR A 219 22.97 -69.94 -6.23
N VAL A 220 22.38 -69.77 -7.42
CA VAL A 220 22.03 -68.45 -7.96
C VAL A 220 20.78 -67.93 -7.26
N LEU A 221 20.86 -66.74 -6.68
CA LEU A 221 19.73 -66.12 -6.01
C LEU A 221 18.63 -65.71 -7.02
N PRO A 222 17.34 -66.03 -6.77
CA PRO A 222 16.24 -65.57 -7.60
C PRO A 222 16.14 -64.05 -7.63
N ALA A 223 15.59 -63.50 -8.72
CA ALA A 223 15.46 -62.07 -8.88
C ALA A 223 14.51 -61.46 -7.82
N PRO A 224 14.82 -60.25 -7.30
CA PRO A 224 13.83 -59.47 -6.56
C PRO A 224 12.68 -59.05 -7.49
N GLY A 225 11.61 -58.50 -6.90
CA GLY A 225 10.59 -57.80 -7.67
C GLY A 225 11.19 -56.58 -8.38
N PRO A 226 10.50 -56.07 -9.42
CA PRO A 226 10.92 -54.83 -10.08
C PRO A 226 11.06 -53.68 -9.05
N PRO A 227 12.11 -52.85 -9.13
CA PRO A 227 12.18 -51.62 -8.37
C PRO A 227 10.97 -50.75 -8.65
N VAL A 228 10.48 -50.04 -7.65
CA VAL A 228 9.35 -49.13 -7.76
C VAL A 228 9.77 -47.80 -7.16
N GLN A 229 9.57 -46.72 -7.93
CA GLN A 229 9.81 -45.37 -7.45
C GLN A 229 8.77 -45.01 -6.37
N VAL A 230 9.25 -44.55 -5.23
CA VAL A 230 8.42 -44.04 -4.13
C VAL A 230 8.15 -42.56 -4.40
N PRO A 231 6.87 -42.15 -4.59
CA PRO A 231 6.54 -40.76 -4.84
C PRO A 231 6.95 -39.86 -3.68
N GLU A 232 7.65 -38.77 -3.97
CA GLU A 232 8.01 -37.72 -3.02
C GLU A 232 7.74 -36.37 -3.67
N THR A 233 6.65 -35.72 -3.26
CA THR A 233 6.21 -34.45 -3.84
C THR A 233 6.77 -33.24 -3.10
N SER A 234 7.51 -33.43 -2.01
CA SER A 234 8.20 -32.35 -1.31
C SER A 234 9.57 -32.08 -1.92
N ALA A 235 10.21 -30.96 -1.52
CA ALA A 235 11.58 -30.63 -1.90
C ALA A 235 12.62 -31.74 -1.59
N LYS A 236 12.31 -32.70 -0.71
CA LYS A 236 13.18 -33.88 -0.45
C LYS A 236 13.27 -34.84 -1.65
N GLY A 237 12.36 -34.72 -2.60
CA GLY A 237 12.32 -35.49 -3.84
C GLY A 237 12.94 -34.74 -5.02
N ASN A 238 13.45 -33.53 -4.81
CA ASN A 238 14.04 -32.73 -5.88
C ASN A 238 15.22 -33.49 -6.51
N LEU A 239 15.09 -33.81 -7.79
CA LEU A 239 16.10 -34.50 -8.59
C LEU A 239 16.66 -35.74 -7.88
N ASN A 240 15.79 -36.48 -7.18
CA ASN A 240 16.17 -37.62 -6.34
C ASN A 240 15.15 -38.76 -6.47
N ILE A 241 15.62 -39.92 -6.90
CA ILE A 241 14.80 -41.10 -7.16
C ILE A 241 14.91 -42.08 -5.99
N LYS A 242 13.82 -42.21 -5.22
CA LYS A 242 13.71 -43.15 -4.10
C LYS A 242 13.12 -44.47 -4.57
N LEU A 243 13.74 -45.59 -4.25
CA LEU A 243 13.38 -46.91 -4.76
C LEU A 243 13.11 -47.92 -3.64
N ARG A 244 12.15 -48.81 -3.89
CA ARG A 244 11.90 -50.04 -3.11
C ARG A 244 11.48 -51.18 -4.02
N TRP A 245 11.60 -52.43 -3.56
CA TRP A 245 11.20 -53.61 -4.33
C TRP A 245 10.61 -54.71 -3.44
N ALA A 246 9.86 -55.63 -4.07
CA ALA A 246 9.34 -56.81 -3.40
C ALA A 246 10.41 -57.90 -3.25
N VAL A 247 10.30 -58.72 -2.19
CA VAL A 247 11.15 -59.90 -2.02
C VAL A 247 10.28 -61.16 -2.16
N PRO A 248 10.30 -61.82 -3.33
CA PRO A 248 9.40 -62.95 -3.61
C PRO A 248 9.76 -64.16 -2.73
N ASN A 249 8.79 -65.07 -2.54
CA ASN A 249 8.93 -66.23 -1.66
C ASN A 249 10.18 -67.11 -1.98
N PRO A 250 10.52 -67.39 -3.25
CA PRO A 250 11.73 -68.16 -3.59
C PRO A 250 13.02 -67.49 -3.10
N LEU A 251 13.14 -66.18 -3.29
CA LEU A 251 14.30 -65.43 -2.80
C LEU A 251 14.32 -65.37 -1.26
N ARG A 252 13.16 -65.19 -0.62
CA ARG A 252 13.07 -65.15 0.84
C ARG A 252 13.52 -66.44 1.51
N ARG A 253 13.30 -67.60 0.89
CA ARG A 253 13.79 -68.89 1.38
C ARG A 253 15.32 -68.99 1.38
N LEU A 254 15.97 -68.19 0.55
CA LEU A 254 17.43 -68.08 0.44
C LEU A 254 17.96 -66.80 1.09
N ALA A 255 17.19 -66.16 1.97
CA ALA A 255 17.59 -64.89 2.58
C ALA A 255 18.91 -64.97 3.37
N LEU A 256 19.21 -66.13 3.97
CA LEU A 256 20.46 -66.38 4.70
C LEU A 256 21.68 -66.53 3.78
N LEU A 257 21.46 -66.74 2.48
CA LEU A 257 22.51 -66.75 1.45
C LEU A 257 22.69 -65.36 0.80
N SER A 258 21.98 -64.33 1.27
CA SER A 258 22.00 -63.00 0.66
C SER A 258 22.48 -61.93 1.63
N ASN A 259 23.41 -61.09 1.18
CA ASN A 259 23.95 -59.97 1.96
C ASN A 259 23.29 -58.62 1.64
N GLY A 260 22.31 -58.58 0.73
CA GLY A 260 21.62 -57.35 0.33
C GLY A 260 21.32 -57.33 -1.16
N PHE A 261 21.26 -56.13 -1.73
CA PHE A 261 20.91 -55.92 -3.14
C PHE A 261 21.83 -54.91 -3.82
N ASN A 262 22.23 -55.17 -5.05
CA ASN A 262 22.80 -54.14 -5.92
C ASN A 262 21.69 -53.57 -6.80
N VAL A 263 21.80 -52.28 -7.09
CA VAL A 263 20.84 -51.54 -7.91
C VAL A 263 21.61 -50.86 -9.03
N TYR A 264 21.11 -51.05 -10.24
CA TYR A 264 21.69 -50.54 -11.47
C TYR A 264 20.70 -49.60 -12.14
N ARG A 265 21.22 -48.51 -12.69
CA ARG A 265 20.49 -47.54 -13.50
C ARG A 265 20.95 -47.63 -14.95
N MET A 266 20.01 -47.55 -15.88
CA MET A 266 20.28 -47.36 -17.31
C MET A 266 19.49 -46.15 -17.83
N THR A 267 20.08 -45.32 -18.70
CA THR A 267 19.30 -44.29 -19.42
C THR A 267 18.16 -44.94 -20.20
N GLU A 268 17.01 -44.28 -20.27
CA GLU A 268 15.84 -44.81 -21.00
C GLU A 268 16.21 -45.16 -22.45
N ALA A 269 16.90 -44.25 -23.14
CA ALA A 269 17.32 -44.45 -24.52
C ALA A 269 18.16 -45.72 -24.70
N TYR A 270 19.11 -45.99 -23.80
CA TYR A 270 19.96 -47.18 -23.88
C TYR A 270 19.20 -48.47 -23.58
N ALA A 271 18.36 -48.48 -22.55
CA ALA A 271 17.56 -49.65 -22.17
C ALA A 271 16.51 -50.02 -23.24
N VAL A 272 15.94 -49.02 -23.93
CA VAL A 272 15.01 -49.22 -25.03
C VAL A 272 15.72 -49.74 -26.27
N ALA A 273 16.81 -49.11 -26.68
CA ALA A 273 17.58 -49.50 -27.88
C ALA A 273 18.09 -50.95 -27.83
N ASN A 274 18.44 -51.44 -26.64
CA ASN A 274 18.96 -52.79 -26.43
C ASN A 274 17.89 -53.82 -25.98
N GLY A 275 16.62 -53.40 -25.83
CA GLY A 275 15.53 -54.28 -25.41
C GLY A 275 15.55 -54.70 -23.93
N TYR A 276 16.43 -54.12 -23.12
CA TYR A 276 16.61 -54.47 -21.70
C TYR A 276 15.42 -54.10 -20.80
N HIS A 277 14.61 -53.12 -21.22
CA HIS A 277 13.33 -52.80 -20.59
C HIS A 277 12.29 -53.94 -20.67
N LEU A 278 12.37 -54.81 -21.68
CA LEU A 278 11.47 -55.96 -21.85
C LEU A 278 12.09 -57.27 -21.37
N THR A 279 13.41 -57.42 -21.50
CA THR A 279 14.13 -58.62 -21.09
C THR A 279 15.43 -58.21 -20.42
N PRO A 280 15.54 -58.30 -19.09
CA PRO A 280 16.71 -57.82 -18.37
C PRO A 280 17.96 -58.60 -18.81
N PRO A 281 19.13 -57.93 -18.86
CA PRO A 281 20.38 -58.59 -19.23
C PRO A 281 20.77 -59.67 -18.21
N PRO A 282 21.55 -60.70 -18.61
CA PRO A 282 22.15 -61.62 -17.66
C PRO A 282 23.04 -60.88 -16.64
N PRO A 283 23.18 -61.38 -15.39
CA PRO A 283 23.93 -60.68 -14.33
C PRO A 283 25.37 -60.31 -14.71
N ALA A 284 26.11 -61.25 -15.31
CA ALA A 284 27.48 -61.00 -15.77
C ALA A 284 27.56 -59.91 -16.85
N THR A 285 26.55 -59.82 -17.72
CA THR A 285 26.46 -58.76 -18.72
C THR A 285 26.14 -57.42 -18.06
N LEU A 286 25.23 -57.38 -17.10
CA LEU A 286 24.88 -56.15 -16.37
C LEU A 286 26.08 -55.52 -15.67
N VAL A 287 26.87 -56.34 -14.97
CA VAL A 287 28.11 -55.90 -14.30
C VAL A 287 29.13 -55.40 -15.32
N ALA A 288 29.33 -56.12 -16.43
CA ALA A 288 30.24 -55.69 -17.49
C ALA A 288 29.81 -54.37 -18.15
N LEU A 289 28.50 -54.19 -18.37
CA LEU A 289 27.95 -52.94 -18.90
C LEU A 289 28.18 -51.78 -17.93
N ALA A 290 27.88 -51.96 -16.64
CA ALA A 290 28.09 -50.92 -15.63
C ALA A 290 29.57 -50.47 -15.50
N ALA A 291 30.52 -51.34 -15.85
CA ALA A 291 31.94 -51.02 -15.84
C ALA A 291 32.45 -50.33 -17.12
N THR A 292 31.72 -50.42 -18.23
CA THR A 292 32.25 -50.03 -19.57
C THR A 292 31.38 -49.05 -20.34
N VAL A 293 30.09 -48.94 -20.00
CA VAL A 293 29.11 -48.12 -20.71
C VAL A 293 28.67 -46.97 -19.81
N PRO A 294 28.90 -45.70 -20.20
CA PRO A 294 28.53 -44.53 -19.38
C PRO A 294 27.03 -44.43 -19.04
N ASP A 295 26.16 -44.94 -19.92
CA ASP A 295 24.70 -44.97 -19.73
C ASP A 295 24.24 -45.97 -18.65
N VAL A 296 25.12 -46.86 -18.18
CA VAL A 296 24.81 -47.91 -17.21
C VAL A 296 25.67 -47.70 -15.97
N LYS A 297 25.05 -47.63 -14.79
CA LYS A 297 25.75 -47.37 -13.54
C LYS A 297 25.21 -48.23 -12.40
N GLN A 298 26.10 -48.82 -11.61
CA GLN A 298 25.74 -49.32 -10.28
C GLN A 298 25.65 -48.13 -9.32
N ILE A 299 24.51 -47.96 -8.67
CA ILE A 299 24.22 -46.75 -7.88
C ILE A 299 24.81 -46.87 -6.47
N ASN A 300 24.82 -48.08 -5.92
CA ASN A 300 25.24 -48.35 -4.55
C ASN A 300 26.61 -49.01 -4.50
N ASP A 301 27.52 -48.44 -3.71
CA ASP A 301 28.86 -49.01 -3.45
C ASP A 301 28.81 -50.18 -2.46
N LEU A 302 27.75 -50.26 -1.63
CA LEU A 302 27.48 -51.33 -0.68
C LEU A 302 26.11 -51.94 -0.96
N PRO A 303 25.92 -53.27 -0.81
CA PRO A 303 24.61 -53.89 -0.97
C PRO A 303 23.53 -53.19 -0.13
N ALA A 304 22.49 -52.70 -0.80
CA ALA A 304 21.36 -52.05 -0.17
C ALA A 304 20.58 -53.06 0.69
N LEU A 305 20.23 -52.66 1.92
CA LEU A 305 19.42 -53.48 2.82
C LEU A 305 17.96 -53.05 2.74
N LYS A 306 17.05 -54.03 2.75
CA LYS A 306 15.62 -53.75 2.86
C LYS A 306 15.29 -53.27 4.28
N ARG A 307 14.43 -52.24 4.38
CA ARG A 307 13.90 -51.75 5.65
C ARG A 307 12.58 -52.40 6.06
N LYS A 308 11.88 -52.97 5.08
CA LYS A 308 10.59 -53.64 5.25
C LYS A 308 10.47 -54.80 4.26
N HIS A 309 9.70 -55.81 4.62
CA HIS A 309 9.34 -56.88 3.71
C HIS A 309 8.10 -56.51 2.91
N PHE A 310 8.26 -56.28 1.60
CA PHE A 310 7.14 -56.09 0.69
C PHE A 310 6.84 -57.36 -0.11
N THR A 311 5.55 -57.63 -0.29
CA THR A 311 5.04 -58.56 -1.30
C THR A 311 4.90 -57.83 -2.64
N ALA A 312 4.65 -58.59 -3.72
CA ALA A 312 4.38 -57.98 -5.03
C ALA A 312 3.11 -57.11 -5.05
N ALA A 313 2.16 -57.35 -4.13
CA ALA A 313 0.92 -56.58 -4.06
C ALA A 313 1.11 -55.24 -3.31
N ASP A 314 1.89 -55.25 -2.23
CA ASP A 314 1.96 -54.10 -1.32
C ASP A 314 3.11 -53.14 -1.65
N VAL A 315 4.07 -53.55 -2.50
CA VAL A 315 5.24 -52.72 -2.85
C VAL A 315 4.84 -51.39 -3.53
N SER A 316 3.72 -51.37 -4.22
CA SER A 316 3.18 -50.17 -4.90
C SER A 316 2.01 -49.53 -4.15
N ASP A 317 1.69 -50.00 -2.93
CA ASP A 317 0.68 -49.35 -2.08
C ASP A 317 1.29 -48.17 -1.33
N PHE A 318 1.24 -47.00 -1.95
CA PHE A 318 1.73 -45.76 -1.35
C PHE A 318 0.72 -45.10 -0.40
N VAL A 319 -0.53 -45.60 -0.35
CA VAL A 319 -1.54 -45.09 0.59
C VAL A 319 -1.29 -45.69 1.97
N ALA A 320 -1.04 -47.00 2.04
CA ALA A 320 -0.72 -47.66 3.29
C ALA A 320 0.71 -47.37 3.76
N ASP A 321 1.65 -47.16 2.83
CA ASP A 321 3.06 -46.89 3.14
C ASP A 321 3.70 -45.88 2.16
N PRO A 322 3.55 -44.57 2.41
CA PRO A 322 4.04 -43.51 1.52
C PRO A 322 5.56 -43.25 1.64
N THR A 323 6.22 -43.70 2.71
CA THR A 323 7.56 -43.18 3.05
C THR A 323 8.67 -44.21 3.03
N THR A 324 8.36 -45.52 3.08
CA THR A 324 9.42 -46.54 3.14
C THR A 324 10.11 -46.68 1.78
N TYR A 325 11.41 -46.42 1.72
CA TYR A 325 12.30 -46.70 0.59
C TYR A 325 13.59 -47.39 1.08
N PHE A 326 14.31 -48.07 0.18
CA PHE A 326 15.53 -48.82 0.49
C PHE A 326 16.80 -48.10 0.03
N LEU A 327 16.73 -47.46 -1.15
CA LEU A 327 17.81 -46.71 -1.76
C LEU A 327 17.26 -45.39 -2.30
N ALA A 328 18.08 -44.34 -2.31
CA ALA A 328 17.82 -43.09 -3.01
C ALA A 328 18.99 -42.83 -3.97
N ASP A 329 18.68 -42.35 -5.17
CA ASP A 329 19.63 -42.03 -6.22
C ASP A 329 19.49 -40.56 -6.58
N ASP A 330 20.57 -39.80 -6.39
CA ASP A 330 20.70 -38.38 -6.69
C ASP A 330 21.81 -38.13 -7.73
N ASN A 331 22.20 -39.18 -8.46
CA ASN A 331 23.30 -39.19 -9.41
C ASN A 331 24.67 -38.79 -8.83
N ASP A 332 24.90 -39.06 -7.55
CA ASP A 332 26.10 -38.62 -6.82
C ASP A 332 26.24 -37.08 -6.79
N GLY A 333 25.14 -36.32 -6.96
CA GLY A 333 25.18 -34.86 -7.08
C GLY A 333 25.84 -34.13 -5.90
N TYR A 334 25.89 -34.76 -4.72
CA TYR A 334 26.58 -34.22 -3.53
C TYR A 334 28.01 -34.77 -3.32
N LYS A 335 28.50 -35.66 -4.18
CA LYS A 335 29.89 -36.13 -4.17
C LYS A 335 30.77 -35.25 -5.06
N SER A 336 32.07 -35.20 -4.77
CA SER A 336 33.03 -34.44 -5.57
C SER A 336 33.06 -34.94 -7.02
N GLY A 337 32.77 -34.06 -7.99
CA GLY A 337 32.71 -34.40 -9.41
C GLY A 337 31.41 -35.05 -9.89
N GLY A 338 30.40 -35.19 -9.03
CA GLY A 338 29.06 -35.63 -9.41
C GLY A 338 28.23 -34.52 -10.07
N ALA A 339 27.20 -34.92 -10.80
CA ALA A 339 26.23 -34.02 -11.44
C ALA A 339 24.83 -34.38 -10.98
N LEU A 340 23.99 -33.39 -10.71
CA LEU A 340 22.56 -33.64 -10.46
C LEU A 340 21.87 -34.13 -11.74
N PHE A 341 20.74 -34.81 -11.59
CA PHE A 341 19.85 -35.05 -12.73
C PHE A 341 19.30 -33.75 -13.30
N GLU A 342 18.86 -33.78 -14.55
CA GLU A 342 18.00 -32.74 -15.11
C GLU A 342 16.53 -33.09 -14.86
N ASP A 343 15.66 -32.07 -14.86
CA ASP A 343 14.22 -32.32 -14.71
C ASP A 343 13.69 -33.15 -15.88
N GLY A 344 12.89 -34.18 -15.58
CA GLY A 344 12.35 -35.11 -16.57
C GLY A 344 13.31 -36.22 -17.00
N ASP A 345 14.55 -36.26 -16.52
CA ASP A 345 15.48 -37.36 -16.82
C ASP A 345 14.86 -38.71 -16.41
N ALA A 346 14.84 -39.66 -17.34
CA ALA A 346 14.18 -40.94 -17.15
C ALA A 346 15.15 -42.12 -17.28
N PHE A 347 15.05 -43.06 -16.34
CA PHE A 347 15.94 -44.22 -16.26
C PHE A 347 15.20 -45.51 -15.93
N TYR A 348 15.71 -46.61 -16.46
CA TYR A 348 15.32 -47.95 -16.01
C TYR A 348 16.21 -48.40 -14.86
N TYR A 349 15.56 -48.80 -13.75
CA TYR A 349 16.23 -49.36 -12.58
C TYR A 349 16.05 -50.86 -12.49
N PHE A 350 17.16 -51.54 -12.22
CA PHE A 350 17.24 -52.99 -12.03
C PHE A 350 17.82 -53.29 -10.66
N ALA A 351 17.37 -54.37 -10.03
CA ALA A 351 17.93 -54.84 -8.76
C ALA A 351 18.32 -56.32 -8.84
N THR A 352 19.42 -56.66 -8.21
CA THR A 352 19.94 -58.02 -8.06
C THR A 352 20.07 -58.32 -6.57
N ALA A 353 19.69 -59.53 -6.16
CA ALA A 353 20.05 -60.00 -4.82
C ALA A 353 21.49 -60.46 -4.85
N VAL A 354 22.30 -60.05 -3.87
CA VAL A 354 23.72 -60.36 -3.83
C VAL A 354 23.97 -61.50 -2.86
N ASP A 355 24.78 -62.48 -3.26
CA ASP A 355 25.12 -63.64 -2.42
C ASP A 355 26.17 -63.32 -1.34
N VAL A 356 26.51 -64.31 -0.51
CA VAL A 356 27.51 -64.16 0.57
C VAL A 356 28.95 -63.90 0.10
N LEU A 357 29.22 -64.00 -1.21
CA LEU A 357 30.49 -63.63 -1.84
C LEU A 357 30.35 -62.35 -2.70
N LEU A 358 29.29 -61.57 -2.47
CA LEU A 358 28.99 -60.34 -3.19
C LEU A 358 28.77 -60.50 -4.72
N ARG A 359 28.35 -61.69 -5.18
CA ARG A 359 28.00 -61.92 -6.59
C ARG A 359 26.53 -61.67 -6.84
N ASP A 360 26.21 -61.04 -7.97
CA ASP A 360 24.84 -60.78 -8.38
C ASP A 360 24.08 -62.06 -8.75
N GLY A 361 22.89 -62.22 -8.17
CA GLY A 361 21.88 -63.19 -8.57
C GLY A 361 21.15 -62.76 -9.85
N LEU A 362 20.00 -63.39 -10.13
CA LEU A 362 19.18 -63.01 -11.29
C LEU A 362 18.72 -61.55 -11.20
N VAL A 363 18.72 -60.87 -12.33
CA VAL A 363 18.32 -59.46 -12.45
C VAL A 363 16.79 -59.35 -12.45
N SER A 364 16.25 -58.39 -11.68
CA SER A 364 14.81 -58.08 -11.73
C SER A 364 14.39 -57.52 -13.08
N MET A 365 13.08 -57.48 -13.32
CA MET A 365 12.54 -56.63 -14.38
C MET A 365 12.91 -55.17 -14.10
N GLY A 366 13.22 -54.43 -15.16
CA GLY A 366 13.48 -53.00 -15.09
C GLY A 366 12.17 -52.23 -14.92
N SER A 367 12.21 -51.16 -14.12
CA SER A 367 11.11 -50.19 -14.03
C SER A 367 11.61 -48.80 -14.36
N LEU A 368 10.79 -48.06 -15.11
CA LEU A 368 11.03 -46.66 -15.40
C LEU A 368 10.81 -45.82 -14.14
N ALA A 369 11.74 -44.92 -13.87
CA ALA A 369 11.62 -43.87 -12.87
C ALA A 369 12.12 -42.56 -13.46
N THR A 370 11.53 -41.45 -13.01
CA THR A 370 11.80 -40.12 -13.54
C THR A 370 12.30 -39.22 -12.41
N ALA A 371 13.42 -38.54 -12.65
CA ALA A 371 13.91 -37.47 -11.79
C ALA A 371 13.07 -36.23 -12.05
N CYS A 372 12.56 -35.61 -10.99
CA CYS A 372 11.65 -34.49 -11.09
C CYS A 372 12.18 -33.31 -10.28
N ASP A 373 12.09 -32.12 -10.84
CA ASP A 373 12.20 -30.90 -10.06
C ASP A 373 11.03 -30.81 -9.08
N ARG A 374 11.36 -30.56 -7.81
CA ARG A 374 10.39 -30.40 -6.72
C ARG A 374 10.64 -29.12 -5.93
N LEU A 375 11.49 -28.23 -6.45
CA LEU A 375 11.65 -26.90 -5.91
C LEU A 375 10.56 -26.03 -6.51
N TRP A 376 9.86 -25.30 -5.65
CA TRP A 376 8.89 -24.34 -6.11
C TRP A 376 9.58 -23.04 -6.56
N PRO A 377 8.97 -22.29 -7.49
CA PRO A 377 9.45 -20.96 -7.82
C PRO A 377 9.22 -19.98 -6.66
N ASP A 378 9.85 -18.82 -6.74
CA ASP A 378 9.62 -17.70 -5.83
C ASP A 378 8.16 -17.21 -5.91
N ALA A 379 7.63 -16.74 -4.77
CA ALA A 379 6.31 -16.15 -4.71
C ALA A 379 6.26 -14.83 -5.53
N PRO A 380 5.17 -14.57 -6.27
CA PRO A 380 4.99 -13.31 -7.01
C PRO A 380 5.12 -12.08 -6.10
N ARG A 381 5.71 -11.01 -6.62
CA ARG A 381 6.01 -9.77 -5.88
C ARG A 381 5.17 -8.60 -6.38
N ASP A 382 5.15 -7.52 -5.60
CA ASP A 382 4.43 -6.28 -5.90
C ASP A 382 2.97 -6.52 -6.35
N LEU A 383 2.25 -7.35 -5.59
CA LEU A 383 0.83 -7.57 -5.82
C LEU A 383 0.06 -6.30 -5.47
N GLN A 384 -0.72 -5.81 -6.42
CA GLN A 384 -1.58 -4.64 -6.28
C GLN A 384 -3.00 -5.01 -6.68
N VAL A 385 -3.96 -4.41 -5.98
CA VAL A 385 -5.38 -4.55 -6.29
C VAL A 385 -5.96 -3.16 -6.43
N VAL A 386 -6.49 -2.86 -7.61
CA VAL A 386 -7.09 -1.57 -7.93
C VAL A 386 -8.56 -1.74 -8.23
N ASN A 387 -9.36 -0.73 -7.89
CA ASN A 387 -10.76 -0.67 -8.26
C ASN A 387 -10.87 -0.17 -9.70
N ASP A 388 -11.27 -1.08 -10.59
CA ASP A 388 -11.44 -0.84 -12.01
C ASP A 388 -12.91 -0.45 -12.26
N TYR A 389 -13.11 0.80 -12.67
CA TYR A 389 -14.42 1.43 -12.79
C TYR A 389 -14.79 1.61 -14.25
N THR A 390 -15.94 1.08 -14.64
CA THR A 390 -16.53 1.21 -15.98
C THR A 390 -17.97 1.71 -15.88
N TYR A 391 -18.38 2.61 -16.77
CA TYR A 391 -19.75 3.15 -16.81
C TYR A 391 -20.39 2.84 -18.15
N ASP A 392 -21.55 2.16 -18.13
CA ASP A 392 -22.34 1.87 -19.32
C ASP A 392 -23.46 2.91 -19.47
N THR A 393 -23.32 3.77 -20.47
CA THR A 393 -24.29 4.83 -20.78
C THR A 393 -25.61 4.32 -21.35
N ALA A 394 -25.64 3.12 -21.95
CA ALA A 394 -26.87 2.56 -22.52
C ALA A 394 -27.82 2.08 -21.42
N THR A 395 -27.27 1.63 -20.30
CA THR A 395 -28.01 1.13 -19.14
C THR A 395 -27.99 2.09 -17.95
N THR A 396 -27.22 3.19 -18.02
CA THR A 396 -26.93 4.11 -16.91
C THR A 396 -26.38 3.38 -15.67
N THR A 397 -25.59 2.32 -15.88
CA THR A 397 -25.07 1.50 -14.78
C THR A 397 -23.57 1.69 -14.61
N ASN A 398 -23.16 1.93 -13.36
CA ASN A 398 -21.76 1.93 -12.93
C ASN A 398 -21.36 0.47 -12.61
N LYS A 399 -20.36 -0.08 -13.29
CA LYS A 399 -19.75 -1.38 -12.97
C LYS A 399 -18.36 -1.14 -12.37
N GLN A 400 -18.19 -1.50 -11.11
CA GLN A 400 -16.86 -1.57 -10.49
C GLN A 400 -16.47 -3.03 -10.29
N VAL A 401 -15.24 -3.36 -10.65
CA VAL A 401 -14.61 -4.65 -10.42
C VAL A 401 -13.22 -4.45 -9.83
N LEU A 402 -12.60 -5.50 -9.32
CA LEU A 402 -11.25 -5.43 -8.76
C LEU A 402 -10.27 -6.02 -9.77
N ARG A 403 -9.30 -5.21 -10.22
CA ARG A 403 -8.20 -5.66 -11.08
C ARG A 403 -6.98 -5.93 -10.21
N VAL A 404 -6.41 -7.12 -10.39
CA VAL A 404 -5.26 -7.63 -9.66
C VAL A 404 -4.06 -7.60 -10.59
N SER A 405 -2.95 -6.99 -10.18
CA SER A 405 -1.72 -6.93 -10.98
C SER A 405 -0.48 -7.25 -10.14
N TRP A 406 0.50 -7.92 -10.71
CA TRP A 406 1.73 -8.33 -10.01
C TRP A 406 2.94 -8.23 -10.92
N GLU A 407 4.13 -8.16 -10.32
CA GLU A 407 5.40 -8.21 -11.06
C GLU A 407 5.68 -9.65 -11.53
N GLN A 408 6.04 -9.78 -12.80
CA GLN A 408 6.39 -11.08 -13.38
C GLN A 408 7.81 -11.50 -12.97
N HIS A 409 8.04 -12.81 -12.97
CA HIS A 409 9.37 -13.35 -12.70
C HIS A 409 10.29 -13.05 -13.89
N THR A 410 11.55 -12.67 -13.65
CA THR A 410 12.46 -12.31 -14.76
C THR A 410 12.95 -13.51 -15.55
N ASN A 411 12.75 -14.74 -15.04
CA ASN A 411 13.20 -16.00 -15.64
C ASN A 411 14.67 -15.97 -16.10
N THR A 412 15.53 -15.26 -15.36
CA THR A 412 16.97 -15.14 -15.66
C THR A 412 17.82 -16.22 -14.97
N ASN A 413 17.21 -17.04 -14.12
CA ASN A 413 17.83 -18.17 -13.40
C ASN A 413 17.16 -19.49 -13.83
N GLN A 414 17.63 -20.64 -13.31
CA GLN A 414 17.05 -21.97 -13.60
C GLN A 414 15.58 -22.12 -13.18
N ASP A 415 15.03 -21.24 -12.34
CA ASP A 415 13.61 -21.21 -11.99
C ASP A 415 12.79 -20.50 -13.08
N THR A 416 12.16 -21.32 -13.93
CA THR A 416 11.29 -20.84 -15.02
C THR A 416 9.83 -20.87 -14.57
N VAL A 417 9.15 -19.72 -14.59
CA VAL A 417 7.71 -19.62 -14.31
C VAL A 417 6.92 -19.70 -15.62
N LEU A 418 5.95 -20.60 -15.67
CA LEU A 418 5.05 -20.81 -16.82
C LEU A 418 3.73 -20.05 -16.66
N ASP A 419 3.09 -20.18 -15.50
CA ASP A 419 1.73 -19.71 -15.27
C ASP A 419 1.54 -19.06 -13.89
N TYR A 420 0.47 -18.28 -13.77
CA TYR A 420 0.02 -17.65 -12.53
C TYR A 420 -1.44 -18.02 -12.20
N TYR A 421 -1.73 -18.08 -10.90
CA TYR A 421 -3.06 -18.37 -10.37
C TYR A 421 -3.47 -17.34 -9.34
N VAL A 422 -4.69 -16.80 -9.46
CA VAL A 422 -5.22 -15.75 -8.59
C VAL A 422 -6.23 -16.33 -7.61
N TYR A 423 -6.12 -15.92 -6.36
CA TYR A 423 -6.96 -16.37 -5.26
C TYR A 423 -7.64 -15.19 -4.58
N ARG A 424 -8.91 -15.36 -4.19
CA ARG A 424 -9.70 -14.33 -3.51
C ARG A 424 -10.19 -14.79 -2.15
N TRP A 425 -9.97 -13.96 -1.14
CA TRP A 425 -10.23 -14.27 0.26
C TRP A 425 -11.11 -13.19 0.89
N THR A 426 -11.88 -13.62 1.88
CA THR A 426 -12.79 -12.73 2.64
C THR A 426 -12.08 -11.95 3.75
N ASN A 427 -10.99 -12.49 4.29
CA ASN A 427 -10.16 -11.86 5.32
C ASN A 427 -8.81 -12.59 5.44
N ILE A 428 -7.87 -11.99 6.15
CA ILE A 428 -6.52 -12.55 6.38
C ILE A 428 -6.57 -13.90 7.11
N SER A 429 -7.47 -14.10 8.08
CA SER A 429 -7.57 -15.36 8.82
C SER A 429 -7.97 -16.54 7.92
N HIS A 430 -8.82 -16.29 6.93
CA HIS A 430 -9.22 -17.29 5.95
C HIS A 430 -8.02 -17.76 5.11
N ILE A 431 -7.14 -16.84 4.70
CA ILE A 431 -5.88 -17.16 4.01
C ILE A 431 -5.04 -18.15 4.83
N GLN A 432 -4.88 -17.89 6.13
CA GLN A 432 -4.09 -18.75 7.02
C GLN A 432 -4.66 -20.16 7.16
N SER A 433 -5.99 -20.30 7.17
CA SER A 433 -6.66 -21.59 7.35
C SER A 433 -6.70 -22.47 6.09
N SER A 434 -6.67 -21.86 4.90
CA SER A 434 -7.08 -22.52 3.65
C SER A 434 -6.03 -22.46 2.53
N SER A 435 -4.95 -21.67 2.67
CA SER A 435 -3.88 -21.50 1.67
C SER A 435 -3.14 -22.78 1.30
N LEU A 436 -3.19 -23.82 2.14
CA LEU A 436 -2.55 -25.11 1.86
C LEU A 436 -3.29 -25.95 0.82
N THR A 437 -4.52 -25.59 0.44
CA THR A 437 -5.31 -26.34 -0.55
C THR A 437 -5.34 -25.58 -1.89
N PRO A 438 -4.61 -26.01 -2.94
CA PRO A 438 -4.41 -25.22 -4.16
C PRO A 438 -5.66 -24.84 -4.96
N LEU A 439 -6.77 -25.57 -4.80
CA LEU A 439 -8.02 -25.28 -5.51
C LEU A 439 -8.98 -24.40 -4.72
N VAL A 440 -8.77 -24.23 -3.42
CA VAL A 440 -9.68 -23.44 -2.57
C VAL A 440 -9.47 -21.96 -2.86
N ASN A 441 -10.57 -21.25 -3.12
CA ASN A 441 -10.59 -19.81 -3.41
C ASN A 441 -9.79 -19.37 -4.64
N ARG A 442 -9.34 -20.31 -5.47
CA ARG A 442 -8.74 -20.02 -6.77
C ARG A 442 -9.83 -19.52 -7.71
N ILE A 443 -9.72 -18.28 -8.16
CA ILE A 443 -10.71 -17.64 -9.03
C ILE A 443 -10.24 -17.52 -10.48
N ALA A 444 -8.92 -17.59 -10.71
CA ALA A 444 -8.35 -17.50 -12.05
C ALA A 444 -7.07 -18.34 -12.20
N GLY A 445 -6.72 -18.60 -13.46
CA GLY A 445 -5.55 -19.34 -13.89
C GLY A 445 -5.89 -20.64 -14.63
N PRO A 446 -4.97 -21.17 -15.44
CA PRO A 446 -3.60 -20.67 -15.67
C PRO A 446 -3.59 -19.33 -16.44
N ILE A 447 -2.87 -18.34 -15.92
CA ILE A 447 -2.61 -17.07 -16.59
C ILE A 447 -1.15 -17.13 -17.07
N PRO A 448 -0.90 -17.12 -18.39
CA PRO A 448 0.42 -17.37 -18.93
C PRO A 448 1.39 -16.27 -18.51
N HIS A 449 2.63 -16.67 -18.21
CA HIS A 449 3.77 -15.78 -18.15
C HIS A 449 4.03 -15.19 -19.55
N LEU A 450 4.23 -13.88 -19.63
CA LEU A 450 4.45 -13.14 -20.87
C LEU A 450 5.89 -12.65 -20.93
N PRO A 451 6.79 -13.29 -21.71
CA PRO A 451 8.20 -12.93 -21.74
C PRO A 451 8.43 -11.48 -22.16
N GLY A 452 9.26 -10.76 -21.39
CA GLY A 452 9.60 -9.35 -21.66
C GLY A 452 8.65 -8.34 -21.04
N GLU A 453 7.48 -8.77 -20.56
CA GLU A 453 6.54 -7.91 -19.84
C GLU A 453 6.91 -7.81 -18.36
N ARG A 454 6.81 -6.61 -17.78
CA ARG A 454 7.16 -6.39 -16.37
C ARG A 454 6.07 -6.88 -15.41
N ARG A 455 4.80 -6.75 -15.81
CA ARG A 455 3.65 -7.09 -14.97
C ARG A 455 2.66 -7.96 -15.72
N ASN A 456 1.86 -8.70 -14.95
CA ASN A 456 0.71 -9.44 -15.46
C ASN A 456 -0.53 -9.01 -14.66
N GLU A 457 -1.71 -9.21 -15.21
CA GLU A 457 -2.95 -8.73 -14.61
C GLU A 457 -4.14 -9.67 -14.83
N TYR A 458 -5.12 -9.53 -13.94
CA TYR A 458 -6.38 -10.24 -13.96
C TYR A 458 -7.52 -9.34 -13.47
N VAL A 459 -8.62 -9.30 -14.22
CA VAL A 459 -9.84 -8.58 -13.82
C VAL A 459 -10.83 -9.55 -13.20
N ASP A 460 -11.20 -9.34 -11.94
CA ASP A 460 -12.19 -10.16 -11.24
C ASP A 460 -13.61 -9.72 -11.58
N ASP A 461 -14.10 -10.12 -12.76
CA ASP A 461 -15.43 -9.76 -13.28
C ASP A 461 -16.34 -10.95 -13.61
N ALA A 462 -15.93 -12.15 -13.20
CA ALA A 462 -16.65 -13.39 -13.42
C ALA A 462 -17.93 -13.52 -12.54
N THR A 463 -18.67 -14.60 -12.77
CA THR A 463 -19.85 -14.90 -11.93
C THR A 463 -19.41 -15.16 -10.50
N GLY A 464 -19.96 -14.39 -9.54
CA GLY A 464 -19.59 -14.45 -8.13
C GLY A 464 -18.46 -13.49 -7.73
N SER A 465 -18.04 -12.60 -8.63
CA SER A 465 -17.10 -11.52 -8.33
C SER A 465 -17.72 -10.39 -7.48
N PRO A 466 -16.89 -9.62 -6.75
CA PRO A 466 -17.36 -8.46 -6.01
C PRO A 466 -18.15 -7.52 -6.90
N ASN A 467 -19.30 -7.04 -6.41
CA ASN A 467 -20.19 -6.16 -7.18
C ASN A 467 -20.69 -5.00 -6.31
N VAL A 468 -20.88 -3.84 -6.94
CA VAL A 468 -21.34 -2.62 -6.27
C VAL A 468 -22.70 -2.77 -5.58
N SER A 469 -23.60 -3.62 -6.08
CA SER A 469 -24.92 -3.78 -5.49
C SER A 469 -24.94 -4.42 -4.09
N ASN A 470 -23.95 -5.24 -3.75
CA ASN A 470 -23.94 -5.99 -2.49
C ASN A 470 -22.65 -5.80 -1.67
N ASP A 471 -21.58 -5.32 -2.30
CA ASP A 471 -20.23 -5.39 -1.74
C ASP A 471 -19.51 -4.03 -1.64
N GLN A 472 -20.24 -2.92 -1.78
CA GLN A 472 -19.71 -1.58 -1.47
C GLN A 472 -19.16 -1.52 -0.04
N GLY A 473 -17.98 -0.92 0.11
CA GLY A 473 -17.28 -0.81 1.40
C GLY A 473 -16.69 -2.13 1.93
N ARG A 474 -16.96 -3.29 1.31
CA ARG A 474 -16.38 -4.57 1.74
C ARG A 474 -14.97 -4.74 1.21
N THR A 475 -14.08 -5.22 2.08
CA THR A 475 -12.69 -5.54 1.74
C THR A 475 -12.56 -6.95 1.20
N PHE A 476 -11.97 -7.08 0.01
CA PHE A 476 -11.58 -8.36 -0.58
C PHE A 476 -10.08 -8.46 -0.62
N TRP A 477 -9.55 -9.61 -0.25
CA TRP A 477 -8.12 -9.88 -0.20
C TRP A 477 -7.73 -10.79 -1.37
N TYR A 478 -6.59 -10.54 -1.98
CA TYR A 478 -6.07 -11.33 -3.09
C TYR A 478 -4.67 -11.81 -2.79
N THR A 479 -4.35 -12.98 -3.30
CA THR A 479 -2.99 -13.50 -3.39
C THR A 479 -2.78 -14.16 -4.74
N VAL A 480 -1.53 -14.20 -5.20
CA VAL A 480 -1.16 -14.84 -6.46
C VAL A 480 -0.09 -15.90 -6.18
N ARG A 481 -0.15 -17.01 -6.91
CA ARG A 481 0.89 -18.04 -6.94
C ARG A 481 1.40 -18.18 -8.36
N SER A 482 2.67 -18.49 -8.49
CA SER A 482 3.34 -18.90 -9.74
C SER A 482 3.45 -20.41 -9.79
N GLU A 483 3.43 -20.97 -10.99
CA GLU A 483 3.71 -22.37 -11.29
C GLU A 483 4.90 -22.41 -12.25
N ASP A 484 5.85 -23.31 -11.98
CA ASP A 484 7.00 -23.54 -12.86
C ASP A 484 6.68 -24.43 -14.06
N ASP A 485 7.64 -24.55 -14.98
CA ASP A 485 7.56 -25.43 -16.16
C ASP A 485 8.17 -26.82 -15.88
N SER A 486 7.98 -27.38 -14.68
CA SER A 486 8.53 -28.71 -14.41
C SER A 486 7.88 -29.79 -15.29
N LEU A 487 8.71 -30.62 -15.93
CA LEU A 487 8.29 -31.74 -16.79
C LEU A 487 7.53 -32.84 -16.04
N CYS A 488 7.63 -32.86 -14.72
CA CYS A 488 6.92 -33.79 -13.85
C CYS A 488 5.60 -33.26 -13.27
N GLY A 489 5.13 -32.11 -13.78
CA GLY A 489 3.96 -31.39 -13.30
C GLY A 489 4.38 -30.23 -12.40
N GLY A 490 3.95 -29.03 -12.78
CA GLY A 490 4.43 -27.77 -12.21
C GLY A 490 4.32 -27.67 -10.69
N ASN A 491 5.32 -27.05 -10.07
CA ASN A 491 5.35 -26.77 -8.65
C ASN A 491 4.79 -25.37 -8.39
N LEU A 492 3.78 -25.28 -7.53
CA LEU A 492 3.19 -24.00 -7.12
C LEU A 492 4.01 -23.33 -6.01
N SER A 493 4.44 -22.09 -6.24
CA SER A 493 5.07 -21.25 -5.22
C SER A 493 4.19 -21.00 -3.99
N PRO A 494 4.75 -20.53 -2.87
CA PRO A 494 3.95 -19.94 -1.81
C PRO A 494 3.08 -18.77 -2.32
N HIS A 495 2.01 -18.44 -1.59
CA HIS A 495 1.22 -17.24 -1.92
C HIS A 495 2.07 -15.97 -1.78
N SER A 496 1.85 -15.01 -2.69
CA SER A 496 2.35 -13.65 -2.56
C SER A 496 1.90 -12.98 -1.25
N ALA A 497 2.53 -11.86 -0.90
CA ALA A 497 1.98 -10.97 0.11
C ALA A 497 0.54 -10.58 -0.27
N PRO A 498 -0.42 -10.61 0.68
CA PRO A 498 -1.81 -10.33 0.37
C PRO A 498 -2.02 -8.83 0.13
N ALA A 499 -2.74 -8.52 -0.93
CA ALA A 499 -3.19 -7.16 -1.23
C ALA A 499 -4.71 -7.11 -1.12
N PHE A 500 -5.28 -5.94 -0.81
CA PHE A 500 -6.72 -5.78 -0.68
C PHE A 500 -7.28 -4.73 -1.64
N GLY A 501 -8.51 -4.97 -2.08
CA GLY A 501 -9.31 -4.03 -2.85
C GLY A 501 -10.66 -3.80 -2.20
N VAL A 502 -11.24 -2.63 -2.43
CA VAL A 502 -12.57 -2.24 -1.95
C VAL A 502 -13.34 -1.60 -3.09
N LEU A 503 -14.59 -2.03 -3.26
CA LEU A 503 -15.54 -1.32 -4.13
C LEU A 503 -16.04 -0.07 -3.39
N ARG A 504 -15.94 1.10 -4.01
CA ARG A 504 -16.25 2.38 -3.33
C ARG A 504 -17.54 2.98 -3.86
N ASP A 505 -18.35 3.51 -2.95
CA ASP A 505 -19.34 4.51 -3.33
C ASP A 505 -18.64 5.86 -3.52
N ARG A 506 -18.97 6.55 -4.61
CA ARG A 506 -18.36 7.83 -5.01
C ARG A 506 -19.38 8.96 -5.11
N GLU A 507 -20.65 8.69 -4.85
CA GLU A 507 -21.71 9.70 -4.91
C GLU A 507 -21.89 10.35 -3.54
N GLY A 508 -21.47 11.61 -3.41
CA GLY A 508 -21.68 12.38 -2.18
C GLY A 508 -23.12 12.88 -2.04
N PRO A 509 -23.49 13.41 -0.86
CA PRO A 509 -24.86 13.89 -0.62
C PRO A 509 -25.24 15.08 -1.52
N PRO A 510 -26.54 15.34 -1.73
CA PRO A 510 -27.00 16.52 -2.45
C PRO A 510 -26.54 17.84 -1.80
N ALA A 511 -26.48 18.91 -2.59
CA ALA A 511 -26.04 20.23 -2.12
C ALA A 511 -26.89 20.76 -0.95
N PRO A 512 -26.26 21.29 0.13
CA PRO A 512 -26.98 21.80 1.29
C PRO A 512 -27.62 23.16 1.01
N THR A 513 -28.61 23.53 1.80
CA THR A 513 -29.20 24.88 1.80
C THR A 513 -28.65 25.70 2.97
N GLY A 514 -28.89 27.01 3.01
CA GLY A 514 -28.55 27.79 4.21
C GLY A 514 -29.25 29.13 4.33
N THR A 515 -29.33 29.62 5.56
CA THR A 515 -29.90 30.92 5.91
C THR A 515 -28.95 31.69 6.83
N LEU A 516 -29.00 33.02 6.77
CA LEU A 516 -28.14 33.91 7.56
C LEU A 516 -28.99 34.87 8.39
N TYR A 517 -28.60 35.11 9.64
CA TYR A 517 -29.24 36.08 10.53
C TYR A 517 -28.25 37.17 10.97
N ILE A 518 -28.67 38.43 10.88
CA ILE A 518 -27.86 39.60 11.21
C ILE A 518 -28.48 40.42 12.35
N ARG A 519 -27.67 41.24 12.99
CA ARG A 519 -28.14 42.29 13.91
C ARG A 519 -28.32 43.58 13.11
N CYS A 520 -29.56 44.05 13.01
CA CYS A 520 -29.93 45.29 12.35
C CYS A 520 -30.18 46.38 13.40
N CYS A 521 -29.48 47.51 13.29
CA CYS A 521 -29.64 48.65 14.19
C CYS A 521 -30.03 49.91 13.42
N LEU A 522 -31.17 50.50 13.79
CA LEU A 522 -31.75 51.67 13.13
C LEU A 522 -31.88 52.85 14.11
N PRO A 523 -31.58 54.09 13.65
CA PRO A 523 -31.88 55.26 14.45
C PRO A 523 -33.40 55.49 14.48
N GLU A 524 -33.92 55.77 15.67
CA GLU A 524 -35.32 56.12 15.91
C GLU A 524 -35.38 57.45 16.66
N VAL A 525 -36.43 58.21 16.40
CA VAL A 525 -36.75 59.44 17.13
C VAL A 525 -38.22 59.41 17.49
N ILE A 526 -38.52 59.88 18.70
CA ILE A 526 -39.87 60.06 19.20
C ILE A 526 -40.02 61.50 19.69
N ASN A 527 -41.21 62.07 19.56
CA ASN A 527 -41.51 63.39 20.10
C ASN A 527 -41.98 63.30 21.56
N ARG A 528 -41.84 64.41 22.28
CA ARG A 528 -42.61 64.68 23.49
C ARG A 528 -43.70 65.70 23.18
N ASP A 529 -44.63 65.85 24.12
CA ASP A 529 -45.66 66.89 24.03
C ASP A 529 -44.98 68.29 24.05
N PRO A 530 -45.39 69.22 23.17
CA PRO A 530 -44.86 70.58 23.18
C PRO A 530 -45.15 71.29 24.49
N VAL A 531 -44.19 72.04 25.01
CA VAL A 531 -44.33 72.75 26.29
C VAL A 531 -44.08 74.25 26.11
N ALA A 532 -44.98 75.08 26.63
CA ALA A 532 -44.77 76.52 26.69
C ALA A 532 -43.85 76.88 27.86
N VAL A 533 -42.73 77.54 27.59
CA VAL A 533 -41.75 77.95 28.60
C VAL A 533 -41.63 79.48 28.60
N SER A 534 -41.68 80.10 29.78
CA SER A 534 -41.55 81.56 29.92
C SER A 534 -40.14 82.02 29.55
N ASP A 535 -40.02 83.03 28.68
CA ASP A 535 -38.74 83.57 28.21
C ASP A 535 -38.77 85.12 28.19
N PRO A 536 -38.25 85.82 29.22
CA PRO A 536 -38.46 87.25 29.46
C PRO A 536 -37.63 88.22 28.59
N GLY A 537 -37.30 87.86 27.35
CA GLY A 537 -36.57 88.71 26.39
C GLY A 537 -37.45 89.77 25.67
N PRO A 538 -36.86 90.75 24.95
CA PRO A 538 -37.60 91.67 24.08
C PRO A 538 -38.08 90.94 22.82
N GLN A 539 -39.23 90.28 22.90
CA GLN A 539 -39.84 89.52 21.80
C GLN A 539 -40.62 90.46 20.84
N ASP A 540 -40.56 90.20 19.54
CA ASP A 540 -41.38 90.89 18.52
C ASP A 540 -42.78 90.26 18.48
N TYR A 541 -43.79 91.06 18.81
CA TYR A 541 -45.18 90.63 18.94
C TYR A 541 -45.81 90.07 17.64
N SER A 542 -45.19 90.33 16.48
CA SER A 542 -45.63 89.76 15.20
C SER A 542 -45.15 88.32 14.95
N LEU A 543 -44.27 87.79 15.80
CA LEU A 543 -43.65 86.48 15.65
C LEU A 543 -44.08 85.50 16.76
N ALA A 544 -44.09 84.21 16.42
CA ALA A 544 -44.17 83.08 17.32
C ALA A 544 -42.79 82.43 17.43
N TYR A 545 -42.41 82.02 18.63
CA TYR A 545 -41.06 81.55 18.96
C TYR A 545 -41.09 80.07 19.33
N TYR A 546 -40.23 79.30 18.69
CA TYR A 546 -40.09 77.86 18.87
C TYR A 546 -38.64 77.50 19.20
N ARG A 547 -38.46 76.62 20.18
CA ARG A 547 -37.16 76.03 20.52
C ARG A 547 -37.24 74.53 20.35
N MET A 548 -36.63 74.01 19.30
CA MET A 548 -36.57 72.58 19.03
C MET A 548 -35.33 71.99 19.66
N ILE A 549 -35.52 70.94 20.45
CA ILE A 549 -34.48 70.27 21.21
C ILE A 549 -34.50 68.80 20.82
N SER A 550 -33.36 68.24 20.43
CA SER A 550 -33.21 66.79 20.29
C SER A 550 -32.20 66.27 21.30
N HIS A 551 -32.61 65.31 22.13
CA HIS A 551 -31.74 64.59 23.05
C HIS A 551 -31.34 63.25 22.44
N ARG A 552 -30.06 62.88 22.51
CA ARG A 552 -29.61 61.53 22.13
C ARG A 552 -29.36 60.66 23.36
N ALA A 553 -29.88 59.44 23.34
CA ALA A 553 -29.59 58.41 24.34
C ALA A 553 -28.20 57.78 24.13
N THR A 554 -27.76 57.68 22.86
CA THR A 554 -26.50 57.05 22.47
C THR A 554 -25.65 58.00 21.62
N PRO A 555 -24.31 58.07 21.82
CA PRO A 555 -23.41 58.87 20.99
C PRO A 555 -23.42 58.52 19.49
N GLY A 556 -23.99 57.37 19.12
CA GLY A 556 -24.14 56.94 17.73
C GLY A 556 -25.12 57.77 16.88
N ILE A 557 -25.88 58.70 17.47
CA ILE A 557 -26.66 59.70 16.72
C ILE A 557 -25.80 60.94 16.45
N ALA A 558 -25.63 61.28 15.16
CA ALA A 558 -24.72 62.32 14.68
C ALA A 558 -25.39 63.70 14.53
N TRP A 559 -26.66 63.73 14.10
CA TRP A 559 -27.38 64.98 13.83
C TRP A 559 -28.90 64.81 13.96
N ALA A 560 -29.61 65.93 14.12
CA ALA A 560 -31.07 66.04 14.04
C ALA A 560 -31.46 67.11 13.00
N GLU A 561 -32.47 66.82 12.19
CA GLU A 561 -33.08 67.77 11.25
C GLU A 561 -34.51 68.08 11.66
N PHE A 562 -34.84 69.37 11.65
CA PHE A 562 -36.16 69.88 12.04
C PHE A 562 -36.88 70.55 10.85
N TYR A 563 -38.18 70.34 10.76
CA TYR A 563 -39.07 70.87 9.72
C TYR A 563 -40.38 71.38 10.35
N ALA A 564 -41.08 72.27 9.64
CA ALA A 564 -42.43 72.73 10.00
C ALA A 564 -43.40 72.56 8.83
N PHE A 565 -44.69 72.41 9.11
CA PHE A 565 -45.80 72.25 8.16
C PHE A 565 -45.80 70.92 7.39
N ASP A 566 -44.69 70.53 6.76
CA ASP A 566 -44.51 69.23 6.10
C ASP A 566 -43.03 68.82 6.05
N THR A 567 -42.72 67.68 5.43
CA THR A 567 -41.36 67.11 5.33
C THR A 567 -40.62 67.49 4.04
N ALA A 568 -41.12 68.44 3.24
CA ALA A 568 -40.45 68.90 2.03
C ALA A 568 -39.16 69.67 2.38
N ALA A 569 -38.13 69.54 1.55
CA ALA A 569 -36.83 70.18 1.79
C ALA A 569 -36.90 71.72 1.90
N SER A 570 -37.91 72.35 1.29
CA SER A 570 -38.19 73.80 1.40
C SER A 570 -38.67 74.24 2.78
N ASN A 571 -39.22 73.31 3.56
CA ASN A 571 -39.75 73.55 4.90
C ASN A 571 -38.78 73.12 6.01
N ARG A 572 -37.53 72.79 5.64
CA ARG A 572 -36.46 72.48 6.59
C ARG A 572 -36.06 73.74 7.35
N ILE A 573 -36.21 73.70 8.66
CA ILE A 573 -35.79 74.76 9.58
C ILE A 573 -34.27 74.73 9.73
N ALA A 574 -33.73 73.59 10.18
CA ALA A 574 -32.30 73.45 10.43
C ALA A 574 -31.85 71.98 10.46
N LYS A 575 -30.54 71.79 10.27
CA LYS A 575 -29.82 70.55 10.57
C LYS A 575 -28.77 70.85 11.65
N ALA A 576 -28.91 70.24 12.82
CA ALA A 576 -28.02 70.45 13.95
C ALA A 576 -27.20 69.19 14.24
N HIS A 577 -25.89 69.34 14.37
CA HIS A 577 -24.96 68.25 14.68
C HIS A 577 -24.64 68.21 16.17
N PHE A 578 -24.63 67.00 16.75
CA PHE A 578 -24.24 66.83 18.14
C PHE A 578 -22.73 67.00 18.29
N GLN A 579 -22.30 67.92 19.16
CA GLN A 579 -20.89 68.11 19.46
C GLN A 579 -20.33 66.97 20.33
N SER A 580 -19.01 66.76 20.28
CA SER A 580 -18.34 65.75 21.12
C SER A 580 -18.59 66.05 22.61
N GLY A 581 -19.04 65.05 23.36
CA GLY A 581 -19.36 65.19 24.80
C GLY A 581 -20.74 65.80 25.13
N HIS A 582 -21.51 66.26 24.14
CA HIS A 582 -22.85 66.83 24.36
C HIS A 582 -23.95 65.85 23.91
N ASN A 583 -25.05 65.76 24.67
CA ASN A 583 -26.17 64.84 24.37
C ASN A 583 -27.45 65.54 23.91
N SER A 584 -27.38 66.84 23.62
CA SER A 584 -28.52 67.60 23.11
C SER A 584 -28.09 68.58 22.02
N VAL A 585 -28.96 68.78 21.03
CA VAL A 585 -28.88 69.90 20.09
C VAL A 585 -30.13 70.75 20.23
N THR A 586 -29.95 72.07 20.15
CA THR A 586 -31.02 73.04 20.29
C THR A 586 -31.00 73.99 19.09
N VAL A 587 -32.16 74.19 18.49
CA VAL A 587 -32.38 75.14 17.39
C VAL A 587 -33.51 76.07 17.81
N GLU A 588 -33.31 77.37 17.64
CA GLU A 588 -34.37 78.36 17.82
C GLU A 588 -34.87 78.82 16.45
N TRP A 589 -36.18 78.92 16.31
CA TRP A 589 -36.85 79.34 15.08
C TRP A 589 -38.04 80.22 15.37
N THR A 590 -38.27 81.18 14.49
CA THR A 590 -39.37 82.13 14.60
C THR A 590 -40.15 82.18 13.30
N SER A 591 -41.45 82.42 13.42
CA SER A 591 -42.33 82.52 12.27
C SER A 591 -43.42 83.57 12.51
N PRO A 592 -43.93 84.24 11.47
CA PRO A 592 -45.07 85.14 11.63
C PRO A 592 -46.22 84.46 12.36
N ARG A 593 -46.65 85.06 13.47
CA ARG A 593 -47.64 84.49 14.40
C ARG A 593 -48.96 84.10 13.72
N HIS A 594 -49.36 84.81 12.66
CA HIS A 594 -50.57 84.51 11.89
C HIS A 594 -50.51 83.20 11.10
N LEU A 595 -49.32 82.68 10.80
CA LEU A 595 -49.12 81.37 10.15
C LEU A 595 -49.16 80.21 11.14
N MET A 596 -49.25 80.51 12.44
CA MET A 596 -49.09 79.54 13.53
C MET A 596 -50.39 79.25 14.29
N TYR A 597 -51.54 79.70 13.77
CA TYR A 597 -52.86 79.42 14.35
C TYR A 597 -53.39 78.05 13.91
N GLY A 598 -54.08 77.37 14.83
CA GLY A 598 -54.55 75.99 14.66
C GLY A 598 -53.46 74.95 14.94
N ASP A 599 -53.67 73.75 14.42
CA ASP A 599 -52.71 72.64 14.53
C ASP A 599 -51.59 72.81 13.50
N VAL A 600 -50.38 73.04 13.99
CA VAL A 600 -49.17 73.15 13.16
C VAL A 600 -48.25 71.98 13.47
N PRO A 601 -47.98 71.10 12.48
CA PRO A 601 -47.07 69.99 12.67
C PRO A 601 -45.61 70.44 12.52
N PHE A 602 -44.76 69.88 13.36
CA PHE A 602 -43.32 69.97 13.31
C PHE A 602 -42.75 68.57 13.20
N TYR A 603 -41.74 68.39 12.37
CA TYR A 603 -41.12 67.10 12.15
C TYR A 603 -39.66 67.11 12.57
N CYS A 604 -39.22 66.02 13.19
CA CYS A 604 -37.82 65.76 13.48
C CYS A 604 -37.42 64.41 12.90
N ARG A 605 -36.26 64.34 12.25
CA ARG A 605 -35.58 63.08 11.96
C ARG A 605 -34.14 63.17 12.38
N VAL A 606 -33.55 62.03 12.71
CA VAL A 606 -32.16 61.95 13.16
C VAL A 606 -31.34 61.06 12.25
N GLY A 607 -30.05 61.34 12.15
CA GLY A 607 -29.11 60.48 11.45
C GLY A 607 -28.06 59.92 12.39
N SER A 608 -27.73 58.65 12.22
CA SER A 608 -26.64 57.99 12.92
C SER A 608 -25.28 58.27 12.28
N ILE A 609 -24.21 58.00 13.03
CA ILE A 609 -22.81 58.16 12.59
C ILE A 609 -22.45 57.29 11.38
N ASP A 610 -23.17 56.18 11.18
CA ASP A 610 -22.99 55.25 10.05
C ASP A 610 -23.89 55.58 8.84
N GLY A 611 -24.53 56.76 8.85
CA GLY A 611 -25.25 57.31 7.70
C GLY A 611 -26.70 56.87 7.56
N ARG A 612 -27.24 56.04 8.47
CA ARG A 612 -28.67 55.73 8.48
C ARG A 612 -29.49 56.92 8.99
N VAL A 613 -30.72 57.03 8.53
CA VAL A 613 -31.64 58.12 8.87
C VAL A 613 -32.94 57.53 9.38
N SER A 614 -33.48 58.10 10.45
CA SER A 614 -34.76 57.67 11.02
C SER A 614 -35.92 58.12 10.13
N GLU A 615 -37.08 57.49 10.32
CA GLU A 615 -38.35 58.09 9.93
C GLU A 615 -38.57 59.42 10.70
N PHE A 616 -39.50 60.24 10.21
CA PHE A 616 -39.86 61.49 10.88
C PHE A 616 -40.76 61.22 12.09
N ALA A 617 -40.40 61.77 13.25
CA ALA A 617 -41.33 61.98 14.35
C ALA A 617 -42.07 63.30 14.17
N GLU A 618 -43.35 63.31 14.48
CA GLU A 618 -44.23 64.47 14.38
C GLU A 618 -44.59 64.99 15.77
N ALA A 619 -44.49 66.30 15.97
CA ALA A 619 -45.00 67.02 17.13
C ALA A 619 -45.97 68.11 16.65
N VAL A 620 -47.18 68.16 17.19
CA VAL A 620 -48.19 69.14 16.77
C VAL A 620 -48.35 70.20 17.84
N THR A 621 -48.19 71.47 17.47
CA THR A 621 -48.49 72.62 18.35
C THR A 621 -49.87 73.15 18.06
N HIS A 622 -50.59 73.62 19.09
CA HIS A 622 -51.92 74.17 18.95
C HIS A 622 -51.96 75.63 19.35
N ASP A 623 -52.22 76.51 18.38
CA ASP A 623 -52.17 77.97 18.51
C ASP A 623 -50.82 78.51 19.05
N PRO A 624 -50.39 79.72 18.67
CA PRO A 624 -49.11 80.23 19.15
C PRO A 624 -49.21 80.63 20.62
N THR A 625 -48.25 80.21 21.46
CA THR A 625 -48.22 80.49 22.90
C THR A 625 -48.25 82.00 23.20
N PRO A 626 -48.73 82.43 24.39
CA PRO A 626 -48.81 83.83 24.78
C PRO A 626 -47.48 84.58 24.69
N GLU A 627 -47.55 85.91 24.70
CA GLU A 627 -46.52 86.85 24.23
C GLU A 627 -45.16 86.79 24.97
N ASP A 628 -45.08 86.11 26.12
CA ASP A 628 -43.86 85.92 26.94
C ASP A 628 -43.35 84.47 26.96
N PHE A 629 -43.84 83.60 26.06
CA PHE A 629 -43.53 82.17 26.05
C PHE A 629 -42.93 81.70 24.73
N VAL A 630 -41.89 80.87 24.82
CA VAL A 630 -41.37 80.06 23.71
C VAL A 630 -41.99 78.66 23.78
N THR A 631 -42.39 78.10 22.64
CA THR A 631 -42.83 76.70 22.57
C THR A 631 -41.62 75.79 22.41
N GLU A 632 -41.34 74.95 23.40
CA GLU A 632 -40.31 73.92 23.33
C GLU A 632 -40.86 72.65 22.68
N LEU A 633 -40.15 72.19 21.65
CA LEU A 633 -40.42 70.96 20.91
C LEU A 633 -39.29 69.98 21.18
N VAL A 634 -39.53 68.99 22.04
CA VAL A 634 -38.50 68.05 22.48
C VAL A 634 -38.63 66.71 21.76
N PHE A 635 -37.52 66.20 21.24
CA PHE A 635 -37.42 64.91 20.56
C PHE A 635 -36.35 64.04 21.21
N ASP A 636 -36.66 62.79 21.55
CA ASP A 636 -35.70 61.82 22.05
C ASP A 636 -35.27 60.88 20.94
N ALA A 637 -33.96 60.79 20.72
CA ALA A 637 -33.32 59.99 19.69
C ALA A 637 -32.52 58.84 20.30
N PHE A 638 -32.70 57.64 19.77
CA PHE A 638 -32.01 56.43 20.23
C PHE A 638 -31.73 55.48 19.05
N ILE A 639 -30.94 54.43 19.29
CA ILE A 639 -30.69 53.37 18.32
C ILE A 639 -31.41 52.11 18.81
N ASN A 640 -32.29 51.57 17.98
CA ASN A 640 -32.99 50.32 18.23
C ASN A 640 -32.31 49.19 17.44
N CYS A 641 -32.15 48.01 18.04
CA CYS A 641 -31.38 46.90 17.46
C CYS A 641 -32.11 45.56 17.60
N ASP A 642 -32.42 44.93 16.46
CA ASP A 642 -33.10 43.62 16.40
C ASP A 642 -32.31 42.58 15.59
N ARG A 643 -32.57 41.29 15.88
CA ARG A 643 -32.05 40.18 15.07
C ARG A 643 -33.03 39.87 13.95
N VAL A 644 -32.58 39.95 12.70
CA VAL A 644 -33.40 39.73 11.51
C VAL A 644 -32.74 38.75 10.56
N GLN A 645 -33.55 38.00 9.81
CA GLN A 645 -33.04 37.17 8.72
C GLN A 645 -32.51 38.08 7.60
N TYR A 646 -31.33 37.77 7.07
CA TYR A 646 -30.77 38.50 5.95
C TYR A 646 -31.48 38.13 4.66
N LEU A 647 -32.21 39.10 4.10
CA LEU A 647 -32.83 39.01 2.78
C LEU A 647 -32.22 40.10 1.91
N SER A 648 -31.63 39.71 0.77
CA SER A 648 -30.95 40.64 -0.14
C SER A 648 -31.89 41.71 -0.73
N ALA A 649 -33.21 41.51 -0.64
CA ALA A 649 -34.23 42.45 -1.10
C ALA A 649 -34.45 43.66 -0.17
N ASP A 650 -33.99 43.63 1.09
CA ASP A 650 -34.23 44.69 2.10
C ASP A 650 -32.99 45.59 2.35
N ALA A 651 -32.15 45.76 1.34
CA ALA A 651 -30.82 46.39 1.43
C ALA A 651 -30.82 47.80 2.07
N ASP A 652 -31.88 48.59 1.89
CA ASP A 652 -31.95 49.99 2.34
C ASP A 652 -32.24 50.17 3.84
N ARG A 653 -32.81 49.16 4.51
CA ARG A 653 -33.09 49.21 5.97
C ARG A 653 -32.18 48.27 6.77
N CYS A 654 -32.07 47.01 6.35
CA CYS A 654 -31.31 45.99 7.07
C CYS A 654 -30.34 45.23 6.14
N GLY A 655 -29.64 45.93 5.25
CA GLY A 655 -28.62 45.34 4.37
C GLY A 655 -27.23 45.14 4.99
N ARG A 656 -26.98 45.64 6.21
CA ARG A 656 -25.66 45.58 6.86
C ARG A 656 -25.75 45.07 8.29
N HIS A 657 -24.76 44.29 8.71
CA HIS A 657 -24.64 43.80 10.08
C HIS A 657 -24.00 44.88 10.98
N TYR A 658 -24.68 45.17 12.10
CA TYR A 658 -24.14 46.03 13.15
C TYR A 658 -23.22 45.22 14.08
N ALA A 659 -21.90 45.36 13.86
CA ALA A 659 -20.90 44.67 14.66
C ALA A 659 -20.67 45.41 15.99
N VAL A 660 -20.76 44.70 17.11
CA VAL A 660 -20.37 45.24 18.42
C VAL A 660 -19.00 44.66 18.80
N PRO A 661 -17.99 45.50 19.08
CA PRO A 661 -16.65 45.02 19.44
C PRO A 661 -16.66 44.10 20.68
N PRO A 662 -15.74 43.13 20.77
CA PRO A 662 -15.56 42.32 21.97
C PRO A 662 -15.30 43.21 23.21
N GLY A 663 -16.13 43.06 24.26
CA GLY A 663 -15.99 43.82 25.52
C GLY A 663 -17.03 44.92 25.76
N SER A 664 -18.04 45.08 24.88
CA SER A 664 -19.18 45.94 25.16
C SER A 664 -19.99 45.44 26.37
N VAL A 665 -20.56 46.37 27.16
CA VAL A 665 -21.30 46.13 28.41
C VAL A 665 -22.56 45.27 28.27
N ASP A 666 -23.03 44.99 27.05
CA ASP A 666 -24.33 44.35 26.81
C ASP A 666 -24.34 42.81 26.87
N GLY A 667 -23.19 42.14 26.97
CA GLY A 667 -23.09 40.69 27.19
C GLY A 667 -23.68 39.75 26.11
N THR A 668 -24.41 40.27 25.12
CA THR A 668 -24.96 39.51 23.98
C THR A 668 -23.96 39.37 22.84
N SER A 669 -23.73 38.14 22.36
CA SER A 669 -22.87 37.83 21.22
C SER A 669 -23.39 38.48 19.93
N SER A 670 -22.75 39.55 19.46
CA SER A 670 -23.13 40.28 18.25
C SER A 670 -22.48 39.69 17.00
N GLY A 671 -22.71 38.41 16.74
CA GLY A 671 -22.20 37.69 15.58
C GLY A 671 -23.26 37.46 14.49
N ILE A 672 -22.84 37.04 13.31
CA ILE A 672 -23.73 36.57 12.24
C ILE A 672 -24.02 35.10 12.52
N GLU A 673 -25.28 34.71 12.60
CA GLU A 673 -25.65 33.30 12.70
C GLU A 673 -25.85 32.71 11.31
N ILE A 674 -25.27 31.53 11.13
CA ILE A 674 -25.28 30.76 9.90
C ILE A 674 -25.97 29.45 10.20
N CYS A 675 -27.04 29.17 9.46
CA CYS A 675 -27.78 27.92 9.54
C CYS A 675 -27.62 27.14 8.24
N VAL A 676 -27.22 25.87 8.35
CA VAL A 676 -26.97 24.96 7.24
C VAL A 676 -28.05 23.88 7.23
N GLY A 677 -28.86 23.84 6.18
CA GLY A 677 -29.83 22.76 5.95
C GLY A 677 -29.12 21.52 5.42
N LEU A 678 -29.24 20.41 6.14
CA LEU A 678 -28.61 19.14 5.82
C LEU A 678 -29.46 18.34 4.82
N THR A 679 -28.79 17.58 3.95
CA THR A 679 -29.43 16.69 2.97
C THR A 679 -29.31 15.23 3.41
N PRO A 680 -30.22 14.33 2.96
CA PRO A 680 -30.14 12.91 3.30
C PRO A 680 -28.76 12.33 2.97
N GLY A 681 -28.22 11.51 3.88
CA GLY A 681 -26.88 10.94 3.75
C GLY A 681 -25.75 11.79 4.34
N THR A 682 -26.05 12.98 4.88
CA THR A 682 -25.05 13.78 5.62
C THR A 682 -24.59 13.07 6.90
N GLN A 683 -23.27 13.03 7.10
CA GLN A 683 -22.56 12.65 8.33
C GLN A 683 -21.64 13.76 8.86
N GLU A 684 -21.20 14.68 8.00
CA GLU A 684 -20.36 15.83 8.39
C GLU A 684 -20.85 17.10 7.68
N TYR A 685 -20.82 18.24 8.38
CA TYR A 685 -21.04 19.56 7.78
C TYR A 685 -19.77 20.40 7.86
N ARG A 686 -19.58 21.28 6.87
CA ARG A 686 -18.52 22.29 6.82
C ARG A 686 -19.07 23.64 6.40
N VAL A 687 -18.61 24.69 7.05
CA VAL A 687 -18.95 26.08 6.71
C VAL A 687 -17.70 26.92 6.57
N TYR A 688 -17.68 27.66 5.47
CA TYR A 688 -16.59 28.51 5.07
C TYR A 688 -17.02 29.98 5.02
N ARG A 689 -16.06 30.87 5.22
CA ARG A 689 -16.21 32.33 5.16
C ARG A 689 -15.16 32.95 4.26
N ARG A 690 -15.58 33.90 3.44
CA ARG A 690 -14.71 34.79 2.67
C ARG A 690 -14.94 36.25 3.07
N VAL A 691 -13.86 37.02 3.25
CA VAL A 691 -13.92 38.47 3.50
C VAL A 691 -13.55 39.21 2.21
N ASP A 692 -14.44 40.07 1.72
CA ASP A 692 -14.36 40.74 0.43
C ASP A 692 -13.94 39.75 -0.68
N TYR A 693 -12.79 40.00 -1.32
CA TYR A 693 -12.20 39.18 -2.38
C TYR A 693 -11.03 38.30 -1.89
N GLY A 694 -10.89 38.15 -0.57
CA GLY A 694 -9.84 37.33 0.05
C GLY A 694 -10.05 35.83 -0.10
N ALA A 695 -9.18 35.03 0.52
CA ALA A 695 -9.30 33.57 0.54
C ALA A 695 -10.52 33.10 1.34
N MET A 696 -11.04 31.92 0.97
CA MET A 696 -12.09 31.26 1.71
C MET A 696 -11.49 30.47 2.88
N THR A 697 -12.03 30.66 4.08
CA THR A 697 -11.52 30.07 5.32
C THR A 697 -12.57 29.17 5.95
N LEU A 698 -12.20 27.98 6.39
CA LEU A 698 -13.09 27.11 7.17
C LEU A 698 -13.31 27.73 8.55
N ILE A 699 -14.57 27.95 8.92
CA ILE A 699 -14.94 28.58 10.19
C ILE A 699 -15.76 27.69 11.12
N ALA A 700 -16.40 26.64 10.58
CA ALA A 700 -17.06 25.62 11.38
C ALA A 700 -17.06 24.27 10.65
N GLN A 701 -16.95 23.19 11.40
CA GLN A 701 -17.14 21.83 10.94
C GLN A 701 -17.62 20.94 12.10
N GLY A 702 -18.29 19.84 11.80
CA GLY A 702 -18.68 18.86 12.80
C GLY A 702 -19.48 17.71 12.23
N GLU A 703 -19.71 16.70 13.06
CA GLU A 703 -20.60 15.58 12.75
C GLU A 703 -22.05 16.06 12.70
N ALA A 704 -22.83 15.50 11.79
CA ALA A 704 -24.19 15.95 11.50
C ALA A 704 -25.01 14.85 10.85
N ASP A 705 -26.22 14.61 11.35
CA ASP A 705 -27.15 13.65 10.77
C ASP A 705 -28.46 14.36 10.39
N ALA A 706 -28.76 14.40 9.09
CA ALA A 706 -29.96 15.03 8.55
C ALA A 706 -31.27 14.40 9.04
N GLN A 707 -31.25 13.14 9.50
CA GLN A 707 -32.42 12.48 10.09
C GLN A 707 -32.68 12.90 11.53
N VAL A 708 -31.64 13.30 12.26
CA VAL A 708 -31.73 13.73 13.66
C VAL A 708 -32.01 15.23 13.74
N LEU A 709 -31.27 16.02 12.97
CA LEU A 709 -31.34 17.48 12.94
C LEU A 709 -31.28 17.95 11.49
N PRO A 710 -32.38 18.44 10.89
CA PRO A 710 -32.39 18.84 9.49
C PRO A 710 -31.60 20.13 9.22
N GLU A 711 -31.22 20.87 10.26
CA GLU A 711 -30.48 22.13 10.17
C GLU A 711 -29.51 22.28 11.34
N ILE A 712 -28.32 22.82 11.07
CA ILE A 712 -27.31 23.17 12.08
C ILE A 712 -27.04 24.66 12.03
N CYS A 713 -27.25 25.35 13.15
CA CYS A 713 -26.97 26.77 13.29
C CYS A 713 -25.78 27.02 14.22
N PHE A 714 -24.92 27.96 13.85
CA PHE A 714 -23.87 28.47 14.72
C PHE A 714 -23.62 29.95 14.47
N THR A 715 -23.11 30.65 15.48
CA THR A 715 -22.84 32.09 15.39
C THR A 715 -21.36 32.34 15.14
N ASN A 716 -21.04 32.97 14.02
CA ASN A 716 -19.72 33.53 13.79
C ASN A 716 -19.57 34.79 14.65
N VAL A 717 -18.84 34.70 15.76
CA VAL A 717 -18.55 35.82 16.67
C VAL A 717 -17.25 36.56 16.32
N ALA A 718 -16.42 36.01 15.44
CA ALA A 718 -15.15 36.59 15.03
C ALA A 718 -15.37 37.64 13.93
N MET A 719 -16.02 38.74 14.27
CA MET A 719 -16.24 39.86 13.36
C MET A 719 -14.90 40.56 13.04
N PRO A 720 -14.61 40.88 11.77
CA PRO A 720 -13.46 41.70 11.41
C PRO A 720 -13.48 43.05 12.14
N ALA A 721 -12.31 43.55 12.54
CA ALA A 721 -12.15 44.83 13.23
C ALA A 721 -12.31 46.05 12.30
N SER A 722 -12.46 45.83 11.00
CA SER A 722 -12.56 46.83 9.96
C SER A 722 -13.76 46.51 9.05
N PRO A 723 -14.36 47.51 8.37
CA PRO A 723 -15.52 47.27 7.51
C PRO A 723 -15.18 46.36 6.31
N GLY A 724 -16.18 45.67 5.75
CA GLY A 724 -15.96 44.71 4.65
C GLY A 724 -17.21 43.88 4.32
N THR A 725 -17.11 42.98 3.33
CA THR A 725 -18.19 42.06 2.92
C THR A 725 -17.87 40.64 3.40
N LEU A 726 -18.78 39.96 4.06
CA LEU A 726 -18.61 38.58 4.52
C LEU A 726 -19.52 37.63 3.73
N CYS A 727 -18.93 36.74 2.93
CA CYS A 727 -19.66 35.68 2.22
C CYS A 727 -19.51 34.32 2.90
N TYR A 728 -20.61 33.59 3.10
CA TYR A 728 -20.63 32.28 3.75
C TYR A 728 -21.01 31.16 2.78
N TYR A 729 -20.39 30.00 2.93
CA TYR A 729 -20.59 28.82 2.07
C TYR A 729 -20.73 27.56 2.90
N GLY A 730 -21.57 26.60 2.48
CA GLY A 730 -21.76 25.31 3.15
C GLY A 730 -21.52 24.11 2.25
N GLN A 731 -21.03 23.02 2.85
CA GLN A 731 -20.81 21.72 2.22
C GLN A 731 -21.14 20.61 3.23
N VAL A 732 -21.67 19.49 2.76
CA VAL A 732 -21.93 18.29 3.59
C VAL A 732 -21.22 17.07 3.02
N LEU A 733 -20.88 16.10 3.85
CA LEU A 733 -20.19 14.87 3.47
C LEU A 733 -20.94 13.65 4.00
N ASP A 734 -20.81 12.51 3.32
CA ASP A 734 -21.39 11.22 3.74
C ASP A 734 -20.48 10.41 4.69
N GLU A 735 -20.91 9.19 5.04
CA GLU A 735 -20.17 8.22 5.86
C GLU A 735 -18.85 7.72 5.25
N HIS A 736 -18.61 8.02 3.97
CA HIS A 736 -17.42 7.65 3.22
C HIS A 736 -16.51 8.85 2.92
N GLY A 737 -16.88 10.05 3.35
CA GLY A 737 -16.14 11.29 3.13
C GLY A 737 -16.33 11.89 1.74
N ASN A 738 -17.33 11.45 0.98
CA ASN A 738 -17.67 12.06 -0.31
C ASN A 738 -18.38 13.39 -0.07
N ALA A 739 -17.89 14.46 -0.69
CA ALA A 739 -18.40 15.80 -0.46
C ALA A 739 -19.52 16.17 -1.44
N SER A 740 -20.52 16.90 -0.94
CA SER A 740 -21.52 17.58 -1.76
C SER A 740 -20.89 18.73 -2.55
N PRO A 741 -21.61 19.30 -3.54
CA PRO A 741 -21.29 20.63 -4.06
C PRO A 741 -21.22 21.68 -2.95
N LEU A 742 -20.26 22.60 -3.04
CA LEU A 742 -20.13 23.75 -2.15
C LEU A 742 -21.14 24.84 -2.54
N THR A 743 -21.97 25.29 -1.58
CA THR A 743 -23.09 26.20 -1.86
C THR A 743 -22.91 27.55 -1.18
N LEU A 744 -23.09 28.66 -1.91
CA LEU A 744 -23.10 30.02 -1.35
C LEU A 744 -24.41 30.27 -0.59
N MET A 745 -24.32 30.69 0.67
CA MET A 745 -25.48 30.99 1.53
C MET A 745 -25.87 32.47 1.48
N GLY A 746 -24.89 33.36 1.33
CA GLY A 746 -25.11 34.80 1.22
C GLY A 746 -23.88 35.64 1.56
N CYS A 747 -23.91 36.92 1.20
CA CYS A 747 -22.86 37.91 1.46
C CYS A 747 -23.43 39.12 2.20
N ILE A 748 -22.78 39.54 3.30
CA ILE A 748 -23.26 40.56 4.24
C ILE A 748 -22.19 41.63 4.47
N ASP A 749 -22.54 42.90 4.36
CA ASP A 749 -21.65 44.01 4.70
C ASP A 749 -21.58 44.24 6.22
N ILE A 750 -20.38 44.51 6.75
CA ILE A 750 -20.14 44.85 8.16
C ILE A 750 -19.73 46.32 8.34
N THR A 751 -20.19 46.94 9.42
CA THR A 751 -19.85 48.33 9.79
C THR A 751 -18.89 48.36 10.98
N ALA A 752 -17.75 49.06 10.87
CA ALA A 752 -16.73 49.23 11.92
C ALA A 752 -15.91 50.53 11.71
N PRO A 753 -15.22 51.08 12.75
CA PRO A 753 -14.35 52.25 12.60
C PRO A 753 -13.24 52.04 11.56
N GLY A 754 -12.86 53.11 10.85
CA GLY A 754 -11.81 53.05 9.83
C GLY A 754 -10.42 52.71 10.42
N PRO A 755 -9.56 51.96 9.73
CA PRO A 755 -8.23 51.62 10.23
C PRO A 755 -7.32 52.86 10.28
N THR A 756 -6.34 52.91 11.21
CA THR A 756 -5.32 53.99 11.25
C THR A 756 -4.04 53.53 10.55
N PRO A 757 -3.51 54.24 9.54
CA PRO A 757 -2.24 53.89 8.90
C PRO A 757 -1.03 54.20 9.78
N LEU A 758 0.03 53.41 9.65
CA LEU A 758 1.34 53.63 10.28
C LEU A 758 2.39 53.87 9.20
N LEU A 759 2.95 55.08 9.13
CA LEU A 759 3.98 55.44 8.16
C LEU A 759 5.34 55.00 8.70
N GLY A 760 6.10 54.24 7.91
CA GLY A 760 7.48 53.87 8.24
C GLY A 760 8.49 54.92 7.77
N PRO A 761 9.77 54.81 8.20
CA PRO A 761 10.81 55.72 7.76
C PRO A 761 10.95 55.75 6.23
N ILE A 762 11.03 56.95 5.66
CA ILE A 762 11.14 57.15 4.20
C ILE A 762 12.58 56.85 3.77
N SER A 763 12.74 55.95 2.80
CA SER A 763 14.07 55.56 2.30
C SER A 763 14.40 56.22 0.95
N PRO A 764 15.67 56.58 0.69
CA PRO A 764 16.07 57.06 -0.62
C PRO A 764 16.08 55.95 -1.67
N GLU A 765 15.62 56.28 -2.88
CA GLU A 765 15.65 55.42 -4.06
C GLU A 765 16.06 56.24 -5.29
N GLY A 766 16.45 55.59 -6.38
CA GLY A 766 16.92 56.28 -7.59
C GLY A 766 18.41 56.63 -7.56
N SER A 767 18.82 57.63 -8.33
CA SER A 767 20.22 58.04 -8.47
C SER A 767 20.39 59.54 -8.27
N THR A 768 21.62 60.02 -8.20
CA THR A 768 21.90 61.46 -8.08
C THR A 768 21.30 62.29 -9.24
N ALA A 769 21.04 61.67 -10.39
CA ALA A 769 20.42 62.28 -11.57
C ALA A 769 18.88 62.20 -11.59
N SER A 770 18.28 61.32 -10.79
CA SER A 770 16.83 61.12 -10.67
C SER A 770 16.54 60.67 -9.25
N LYS A 771 16.33 61.65 -8.36
CA LYS A 771 16.14 61.43 -6.92
C LYS A 771 14.70 61.02 -6.66
N GLN A 772 14.52 59.95 -5.90
CA GLN A 772 13.20 59.44 -5.57
C GLN A 772 13.10 59.16 -4.07
N MET A 773 11.93 59.40 -3.50
CA MET A 773 11.59 59.00 -2.14
C MET A 773 10.69 57.77 -2.17
N LYS A 774 11.03 56.77 -1.38
CA LYS A 774 10.26 55.54 -1.25
C LYS A 774 9.47 55.59 0.06
N ILE A 775 8.16 55.78 -0.06
CA ILE A 775 7.22 55.96 1.05
C ILE A 775 6.55 54.62 1.34
N ARG A 776 6.66 54.11 2.56
CA ARG A 776 6.09 52.81 2.98
C ARG A 776 5.22 52.98 4.20
N TRP A 777 3.99 52.46 4.18
CA TRP A 777 3.12 52.45 5.35
C TRP A 777 2.41 51.10 5.51
N TYR A 778 1.95 50.85 6.72
CA TYR A 778 1.17 49.68 7.06
C TYR A 778 -0.24 50.07 7.49
N CYS A 779 -1.27 49.43 6.94
CA CYS A 779 -2.67 49.65 7.30
C CYS A 779 -3.51 48.42 6.91
N ALA A 780 -4.52 48.05 7.70
CA ALA A 780 -5.39 46.93 7.35
C ALA A 780 -6.12 47.22 6.01
N PRO A 781 -6.15 46.27 5.05
CA PRO A 781 -6.74 46.48 3.73
C PRO A 781 -8.28 46.55 3.73
N TYR A 782 -8.90 46.00 4.78
CA TYR A 782 -10.35 45.86 4.84
C TYR A 782 -11.03 47.20 5.09
N GLY A 783 -12.03 47.54 4.28
CA GLY A 783 -12.87 48.73 4.49
C GLY A 783 -12.29 50.05 3.98
N VAL A 784 -11.06 50.02 3.46
CA VAL A 784 -10.41 51.16 2.82
C VAL A 784 -10.55 51.01 1.30
N GLU A 785 -10.98 52.07 0.63
CA GLU A 785 -11.01 52.12 -0.84
C GLU A 785 -9.69 52.58 -1.41
N ARG A 786 -9.03 53.56 -0.80
CA ARG A 786 -7.75 54.13 -1.24
C ARG A 786 -7.10 54.91 -0.10
N PHE A 787 -5.88 55.37 -0.29
CA PHE A 787 -5.21 56.29 0.63
C PHE A 787 -5.05 57.68 0.01
N GLN A 788 -5.04 58.69 0.86
CA GLN A 788 -4.52 60.01 0.55
C GLN A 788 -3.09 60.10 1.04
N VAL A 789 -2.16 60.41 0.14
CA VAL A 789 -0.77 60.70 0.45
C VAL A 789 -0.62 62.21 0.46
N TRP A 790 -0.26 62.76 1.60
CA TRP A 790 -0.09 64.19 1.82
C TRP A 790 1.40 64.46 1.79
N ILE A 791 1.86 65.31 0.86
CA ILE A 791 3.28 65.67 0.70
C ILE A 791 3.43 67.18 0.78
N ALA A 792 4.44 67.65 1.54
CA ALA A 792 4.88 69.04 1.60
C ALA A 792 6.41 69.13 1.40
N ARG A 793 6.91 70.31 1.02
CA ARG A 793 8.35 70.62 0.91
C ARG A 793 8.67 71.83 1.79
N GLU A 794 9.78 71.77 2.52
CA GLU A 794 10.16 72.82 3.50
C GLU A 794 10.37 74.19 2.85
N ASN A 795 10.92 74.24 1.62
CA ASN A 795 11.09 75.46 0.85
C ASN A 795 10.82 75.22 -0.64
N GLY A 796 9.76 75.83 -1.18
CA GLY A 796 9.40 75.79 -2.61
C GLY A 796 8.07 75.10 -2.90
N THR A 797 7.63 75.17 -4.15
CA THR A 797 6.36 74.60 -4.63
C THR A 797 6.53 73.14 -5.05
N LEU A 798 5.55 72.29 -4.74
CA LEU A 798 5.49 70.91 -5.22
C LEU A 798 5.02 70.84 -6.67
N THR A 799 5.50 69.83 -7.39
CA THR A 799 5.05 69.52 -8.75
C THR A 799 3.74 68.73 -8.71
N ASN A 800 2.81 69.00 -9.63
CA ASN A 800 1.49 68.36 -9.64
C ASN A 800 1.51 66.86 -10.01
N ALA A 801 2.67 66.32 -10.38
CA ALA A 801 2.86 64.93 -10.78
C ALA A 801 4.14 64.40 -10.15
N VAL A 802 4.03 63.88 -8.93
CA VAL A 802 5.14 63.32 -8.17
C VAL A 802 5.28 61.80 -8.34
N SER A 803 4.25 61.10 -8.81
CA SER A 803 4.32 59.66 -9.10
C SER A 803 3.23 59.27 -10.08
N PRO A 804 3.47 58.33 -11.01
CA PRO A 804 2.41 57.75 -11.84
C PRO A 804 1.31 57.07 -11.01
N SER A 805 1.63 56.63 -9.79
CA SER A 805 0.73 55.97 -8.86
C SER A 805 0.05 56.92 -7.86
N LEU A 806 0.20 58.24 -8.04
CA LEU A 806 -0.41 59.25 -7.18
C LEU A 806 -1.14 60.30 -8.04
N LEU A 807 -2.46 60.32 -7.94
CA LEU A 807 -3.29 61.29 -8.65
C LEU A 807 -3.46 62.55 -7.80
N PHE A 808 -2.95 63.69 -8.26
CA PHE A 808 -3.16 64.96 -7.57
C PHE A 808 -4.64 65.37 -7.59
N THR A 809 -5.17 65.70 -6.42
CA THR A 809 -6.60 66.00 -6.25
C THR A 809 -6.97 67.45 -6.59
N GLY A 810 -6.00 68.30 -6.94
CA GLY A 810 -6.21 69.74 -7.10
C GLY A 810 -6.30 70.50 -5.77
N THR A 811 -6.15 69.82 -4.65
CA THR A 811 -6.25 70.40 -3.30
C THR A 811 -4.87 70.64 -2.72
N VAL A 812 -4.62 71.88 -2.30
CA VAL A 812 -3.50 72.27 -1.44
C VAL A 812 -4.09 72.88 -0.18
N GLN A 813 -3.64 72.42 0.98
CA GLN A 813 -4.15 72.86 2.25
C GLN A 813 -3.00 73.13 3.22
N ASP A 814 -3.07 74.25 3.92
CA ASP A 814 -2.18 74.56 5.03
C ASP A 814 -2.55 73.68 6.24
N VAL A 815 -1.60 72.84 6.68
CA VAL A 815 -1.82 71.84 7.74
C VAL A 815 -0.75 71.99 8.80
N ALA A 816 -1.19 72.04 10.07
CA ALA A 816 -0.32 71.91 11.22
C ALA A 816 -0.06 70.43 11.53
N PHE A 817 1.20 70.05 11.73
CA PHE A 817 1.65 68.68 12.00
C PHE A 817 2.82 68.68 12.97
N ASP A 818 3.16 67.50 13.50
CA ASP A 818 4.22 67.31 14.48
C ASP A 818 5.22 66.27 13.97
N ILE A 819 6.50 66.56 14.10
CA ILE A 819 7.61 65.62 13.88
C ILE A 819 8.44 65.60 15.16
N ASP A 820 8.53 64.42 15.78
CA ASP A 820 9.26 64.19 17.03
C ASP A 820 8.98 65.22 18.16
N GLY A 821 7.74 65.69 18.27
CA GLY A 821 7.32 66.66 19.29
C GLY A 821 7.57 68.14 18.94
N THR A 822 8.02 68.42 17.71
CA THR A 822 8.17 69.77 17.18
C THR A 822 7.02 70.10 16.23
N ALA A 823 6.29 71.18 16.50
CA ALA A 823 5.18 71.62 15.67
C ALA A 823 5.66 72.36 14.41
N HIS A 824 5.16 71.94 13.25
CA HIS A 824 5.40 72.53 11.94
C HIS A 824 4.07 72.89 11.26
N THR A 825 4.13 73.83 10.32
CA THR A 825 3.00 74.22 9.47
C THR A 825 3.50 74.38 8.05
N ASN A 826 2.89 73.68 7.09
CA ASN A 826 3.22 73.78 5.67
C ASN A 826 1.98 73.52 4.78
N ASP A 827 2.06 74.01 3.55
CA ASP A 827 1.11 73.71 2.48
C ASP A 827 1.31 72.28 1.95
N PHE A 828 0.37 71.38 2.24
CA PHE A 828 0.38 70.02 1.73
C PHE A 828 -0.44 69.89 0.44
N ALA A 829 0.18 69.28 -0.57
CA ALA A 829 -0.52 68.80 -1.75
C ALA A 829 -1.10 67.41 -1.47
N VAL A 830 -2.37 67.21 -1.83
CA VAL A 830 -3.11 65.97 -1.56
C VAL A 830 -3.17 65.09 -2.81
N TYR A 831 -2.67 63.87 -2.69
CA TYR A 831 -2.67 62.88 -3.75
C TYR A 831 -3.50 61.66 -3.37
N HIS A 832 -4.27 61.10 -4.30
CA HIS A 832 -4.95 59.81 -4.12
C HIS A 832 -4.11 58.68 -4.69
N THR A 833 -4.00 57.60 -3.93
CA THR A 833 -3.59 56.32 -4.48
C THR A 833 -4.70 55.77 -5.39
N PRO A 834 -4.36 54.84 -6.30
CA PRO A 834 -5.36 53.98 -6.91
C PRO A 834 -6.19 53.24 -5.85
N VAL A 835 -7.34 52.73 -6.30
CA VAL A 835 -8.22 51.91 -5.45
C VAL A 835 -7.46 50.67 -4.98
N LEU A 836 -7.55 50.41 -3.68
CA LEU A 836 -7.04 49.23 -3.01
C LEU A 836 -7.64 47.98 -3.60
N GLY A 837 -6.80 46.98 -3.74
CA GLY A 837 -7.07 45.88 -4.64
C GLY A 837 -5.91 45.63 -5.57
N PRO A 838 -6.17 44.89 -6.64
CA PRO A 838 -5.12 44.37 -7.49
C PRO A 838 -4.20 45.45 -8.08
N GLY A 839 -4.65 46.69 -8.28
CA GLY A 839 -3.85 47.79 -8.85
C GLY A 839 -2.88 48.54 -7.91
N PHE A 840 -2.93 48.31 -6.60
CA PHE A 840 -2.14 49.09 -5.62
C PHE A 840 -1.61 48.28 -4.42
N GLY A 841 -2.25 47.15 -4.07
CA GLY A 841 -1.90 46.32 -2.92
C GLY A 841 -3.14 45.73 -2.22
N THR A 842 -3.09 44.47 -1.77
CA THR A 842 -4.14 43.83 -0.94
C THR A 842 -3.62 43.34 0.42
N GLY A 843 -2.33 43.51 0.69
CA GLY A 843 -1.70 43.20 1.97
C GLY A 843 -1.77 44.38 2.94
N PRO A 844 -1.36 44.20 4.20
CA PRO A 844 -1.37 45.27 5.19
C PRO A 844 -0.25 46.30 4.98
N ALA A 845 0.54 46.20 3.90
CA ALA A 845 1.72 47.00 3.62
C ALA A 845 1.58 47.64 2.23
N TYR A 846 1.85 48.93 2.14
CA TYR A 846 1.73 49.71 0.92
C TYR A 846 2.98 50.56 0.70
N GLU A 847 3.30 50.78 -0.56
CA GLU A 847 4.49 51.49 -0.97
C GLU A 847 4.20 52.34 -2.20
N VAL A 848 4.72 53.57 -2.20
CA VAL A 848 4.80 54.40 -3.41
C VAL A 848 6.17 55.05 -3.49
N THR A 849 6.70 55.10 -4.71
CA THR A 849 7.88 55.88 -5.01
C THR A 849 7.44 57.19 -5.65
N ALA A 850 7.90 58.31 -5.07
CA ALA A 850 7.62 59.65 -5.55
C ALA A 850 8.91 60.32 -6.01
N ASP A 851 8.87 60.88 -7.22
CA ASP A 851 9.92 61.71 -7.79
C ASP A 851 10.03 63.00 -7.00
N ILE A 852 11.26 63.33 -6.60
CA ILE A 852 11.55 64.50 -5.78
C ILE A 852 12.74 65.28 -6.34
N GLU A 853 12.81 66.55 -5.96
CA GLU A 853 14.02 67.36 -6.11
C GLU A 853 14.90 67.26 -4.85
N GLY A 854 16.05 67.95 -4.84
CA GLY A 854 16.83 68.11 -3.61
C GLY A 854 16.09 68.96 -2.55
N GLY A 855 16.35 68.70 -1.27
CA GLY A 855 15.75 69.42 -0.13
C GLY A 855 15.02 68.48 0.83
N THR A 856 14.36 69.05 1.85
CA THR A 856 13.59 68.34 2.88
C THR A 856 12.11 68.26 2.50
N TYR A 857 11.51 67.08 2.62
CA TYR A 857 10.09 66.81 2.39
C TYR A 857 9.43 66.31 3.65
N TYR A 858 8.11 66.54 3.77
CA TYR A 858 7.27 66.05 4.87
C TYR A 858 6.11 65.24 4.32
N VAL A 859 5.80 64.09 4.91
CA VAL A 859 4.77 63.16 4.42
C VAL A 859 3.93 62.59 5.56
N PHE A 860 2.60 62.46 5.34
CA PHE A 860 1.72 61.61 6.14
C PHE A 860 0.62 60.97 5.28
N ILE A 861 -0.05 59.95 5.80
CA ILE A 861 -1.02 59.11 5.09
C ILE A 861 -2.38 59.14 5.79
N LYS A 862 -3.47 59.17 5.00
CA LYS A 862 -4.85 59.08 5.50
C LYS A 862 -5.67 58.06 4.70
N PRO A 863 -6.49 57.20 5.33
CA PRO A 863 -7.34 56.25 4.60
C PRO A 863 -8.66 56.88 4.14
N VAL A 864 -9.20 56.37 3.03
CA VAL A 864 -10.49 56.76 2.44
C VAL A 864 -11.38 55.51 2.41
N ASP A 865 -12.64 55.63 2.82
CA ASP A 865 -13.59 54.49 2.83
C ASP A 865 -14.15 54.18 1.43
N LYS A 866 -14.86 53.04 1.28
CA LYS A 866 -15.54 52.59 0.04
C LYS A 866 -16.71 53.49 -0.42
N GLY A 867 -17.06 54.53 0.34
CA GLY A 867 -18.01 55.56 -0.05
C GLY A 867 -17.36 56.76 -0.75
N GLY A 868 -16.04 56.76 -0.93
CA GLY A 868 -15.28 57.83 -1.56
C GLY A 868 -15.07 59.07 -0.68
N TYR A 869 -15.45 59.01 0.60
CA TYR A 869 -15.25 60.09 1.56
C TYR A 869 -14.08 59.75 2.51
N PRO A 870 -13.32 60.75 3.01
CA PRO A 870 -12.41 60.50 4.13
C PRO A 870 -13.28 59.97 5.28
N ALA A 871 -12.94 58.79 5.81
CA ALA A 871 -13.74 58.18 6.87
C ALA A 871 -13.92 59.21 8.00
N PRO A 872 -15.15 59.53 8.45
CA PRO A 872 -15.42 60.62 9.38
C PRO A 872 -14.64 60.53 10.71
N ASP A 873 -14.15 59.33 11.04
CA ASP A 873 -13.40 58.94 12.24
C ASP A 873 -11.94 58.52 11.95
N SER A 874 -11.48 58.61 10.70
CA SER A 874 -10.13 58.22 10.27
C SER A 874 -9.04 59.13 10.85
N ARG A 875 -8.04 58.51 11.47
CA ARG A 875 -6.84 59.19 11.97
C ARG A 875 -5.75 59.21 10.90
N ASN A 876 -4.99 60.31 10.84
CA ASN A 876 -3.77 60.40 10.04
C ASN A 876 -2.71 59.46 10.62
N SER A 877 -1.74 59.05 9.80
CA SER A 877 -0.51 58.42 10.29
C SER A 877 0.35 59.42 11.09
N ASN A 878 1.44 58.93 11.68
CA ASN A 878 2.59 59.78 12.01
C ASN A 878 3.09 60.52 10.74
N ALA A 879 3.68 61.70 10.94
CA ALA A 879 4.36 62.45 9.90
C ALA A 879 5.86 62.16 9.95
N GLU A 880 6.51 62.08 8.78
CA GLU A 880 7.95 61.82 8.65
C GLU A 880 8.60 62.92 7.80
N ASP A 881 9.84 63.28 8.12
CA ASP A 881 10.70 64.12 7.28
C ASP A 881 11.68 63.28 6.44
N PHE A 882 12.07 63.79 5.28
CA PHE A 882 12.96 63.08 4.37
C PHE A 882 13.91 63.99 3.59
N SER A 883 15.19 63.62 3.56
CA SER A 883 16.24 64.20 2.70
C SER A 883 16.99 63.10 1.95
N TRP A 884 17.10 63.21 0.62
CA TRP A 884 17.66 62.17 -0.23
C TRP A 884 19.18 61.98 -0.09
N THR A 885 19.64 60.73 0.01
CA THR A 885 21.06 60.30 0.05
C THR A 885 21.28 59.01 -0.76
N ASP A 886 22.51 58.72 -1.20
CA ASP A 886 22.80 57.56 -2.08
C ASP A 886 22.77 56.21 -1.30
N THR A 887 22.15 55.18 -1.87
CA THR A 887 21.88 53.88 -1.21
C THR A 887 23.11 52.97 -1.12
N VAL A 888 23.42 52.43 0.08
CA VAL A 888 24.45 51.40 0.31
C VAL A 888 23.81 49.99 0.39
N LEU A 889 24.38 49.01 -0.33
CA LEU A 889 23.93 47.61 -0.39
C LEU A 889 23.99 46.89 0.98
N ALA A 890 22.87 46.30 1.41
CA ALA A 890 22.78 45.43 2.59
C ALA A 890 23.06 43.95 2.26
N GLY A 891 23.72 43.24 3.18
CA GLY A 891 24.18 41.85 3.02
C GLY A 891 23.10 40.75 3.12
N PRO A 892 23.47 39.47 2.93
CA PRO A 892 22.52 38.37 2.75
C PRO A 892 21.90 37.85 4.07
N MET A 893 20.63 37.44 4.00
CA MET A 893 19.83 36.85 5.08
C MET A 893 20.10 35.34 5.22
N VAL A 894 20.16 34.85 6.47
CA VAL A 894 20.46 33.44 6.81
C VAL A 894 19.18 32.58 6.82
N PRO A 895 19.11 31.46 6.07
CA PRO A 895 17.98 30.53 6.12
C PRO A 895 18.21 29.43 7.15
N TRP A 896 17.24 29.21 8.04
CA TRP A 896 17.15 28.01 8.89
C TRP A 896 16.81 26.77 8.04
N PRO A 897 17.18 25.54 8.45
CA PRO A 897 17.00 24.37 7.61
C PRO A 897 15.53 23.93 7.61
N ALA A 898 14.79 24.39 6.61
CA ALA A 898 13.59 23.71 6.15
C ALA A 898 14.01 22.44 5.40
N ARG A 899 13.27 21.35 5.61
CA ARG A 899 13.34 20.17 4.73
C ARG A 899 13.23 20.65 3.28
N GLU A 900 14.07 20.14 2.38
CA GLU A 900 14.06 20.55 0.98
C GLU A 900 12.63 20.40 0.43
N LEU A 901 12.11 21.50 -0.13
CA LEU A 901 10.83 21.47 -0.82
C LEU A 901 10.94 20.48 -2.00
N PRO A 902 9.86 19.78 -2.34
CA PRO A 902 9.86 18.89 -3.51
C PRO A 902 10.41 19.63 -4.74
N PRO A 903 11.23 18.97 -5.59
CA PRO A 903 11.80 19.63 -6.74
C PRO A 903 10.70 20.10 -7.70
N LEU A 904 10.82 21.36 -8.15
CA LEU A 904 10.02 21.87 -9.26
C LEU A 904 10.64 21.38 -10.57
N THR A 905 9.88 20.63 -11.36
CA THR A 905 10.35 20.06 -12.63
C THR A 905 9.56 20.66 -13.80
N PRO A 906 9.79 21.94 -14.16
CA PRO A 906 9.11 22.58 -15.30
C PRO A 906 9.43 21.91 -16.65
N SER A 907 10.47 21.08 -16.71
CA SER A 907 10.92 20.37 -17.92
C SER A 907 10.36 18.95 -18.08
N PHE A 908 9.38 18.52 -17.26
CA PHE A 908 8.83 17.16 -17.34
C PHE A 908 8.34 16.85 -18.77
N ASN A 909 7.48 17.70 -19.33
CA ASN A 909 7.14 17.68 -20.75
C ASN A 909 6.66 19.08 -21.18
N THR A 910 7.32 19.68 -22.16
CA THR A 910 7.04 21.07 -22.59
C THR A 910 5.66 21.25 -23.21
N ASN A 911 4.99 20.16 -23.58
CA ASN A 911 3.62 20.21 -24.10
C ASN A 911 2.57 20.28 -23.01
N ILE A 912 2.93 20.12 -21.73
CA ILE A 912 2.02 20.30 -20.60
C ILE A 912 1.80 21.80 -20.38
N VAL A 913 0.64 22.29 -20.81
CA VAL A 913 0.30 23.72 -20.76
C VAL A 913 -1.15 23.91 -20.36
N ALA A 914 -1.40 24.90 -19.51
CA ALA A 914 -2.76 25.31 -19.19
C ALA A 914 -3.32 26.23 -20.28
N ARG A 915 -4.61 26.08 -20.59
CA ARG A 915 -5.30 26.85 -21.62
C ARG A 915 -6.75 27.11 -21.24
N ARG A 916 -7.29 28.27 -21.63
CA ARG A 916 -8.74 28.50 -21.67
C ARG A 916 -9.33 27.81 -22.89
N LEU A 917 -10.25 26.89 -22.65
CA LEU A 917 -11.01 26.24 -23.71
C LEU A 917 -12.17 27.16 -24.15
N PRO A 918 -12.62 27.07 -25.42
CA PRO A 918 -13.83 27.75 -25.87
C PRO A 918 -15.04 27.39 -24.99
N ASP A 919 -15.91 28.36 -24.70
CA ASP A 919 -17.11 28.15 -23.87
C ASP A 919 -18.09 27.10 -24.44
N SER A 920 -17.99 26.78 -25.73
CA SER A 920 -18.72 25.69 -26.39
C SER A 920 -18.17 24.30 -26.06
N GLN A 921 -16.92 24.20 -25.64
CA GLN A 921 -16.22 22.97 -25.27
C GLN A 921 -16.20 22.79 -23.74
N TYR A 922 -15.72 23.80 -23.02
CA TYR A 922 -15.69 23.81 -21.56
C TYR A 922 -15.61 25.25 -21.04
N ARG A 923 -16.53 25.64 -20.15
CA ARG A 923 -16.53 26.96 -19.52
C ARG A 923 -15.57 26.99 -18.34
N GLY A 924 -14.28 27.07 -18.64
CA GLY A 924 -13.23 27.09 -17.63
C GLY A 924 -11.83 26.96 -18.21
N LEU A 925 -10.88 26.68 -17.33
CA LEU A 925 -9.50 26.38 -17.69
C LEU A 925 -9.26 24.87 -17.70
N ALA A 926 -8.27 24.44 -18.47
CA ALA A 926 -7.83 23.05 -18.48
C ALA A 926 -6.34 22.94 -18.75
N ILE A 927 -5.73 21.85 -18.31
CA ILE A 927 -4.31 21.55 -18.48
C ILE A 927 -4.17 20.49 -19.55
N ARG A 928 -3.46 20.79 -20.64
CA ARG A 928 -3.15 19.79 -21.66
C ARG A 928 -2.19 18.77 -21.06
N ILE A 929 -2.61 17.51 -21.00
CA ILE A 929 -1.84 16.42 -20.41
C ILE A 929 -1.47 15.34 -21.44
N GLY A 930 -2.05 15.35 -22.64
CA GLY A 930 -1.76 14.35 -23.65
C GLY A 930 -2.22 14.74 -25.06
N GLN A 931 -1.96 13.87 -26.02
CA GLN A 931 -2.42 14.01 -27.40
C GLN A 931 -2.60 12.64 -28.07
N ALA A 932 -3.62 12.48 -28.88
CA ALA A 932 -3.88 11.24 -29.63
C ALA A 932 -4.71 11.51 -30.89
N PRO A 933 -4.68 10.59 -31.88
CA PRO A 933 -5.63 10.61 -32.99
C PRO A 933 -7.07 10.57 -32.48
N ILE A 934 -8.01 11.26 -33.15
CA ILE A 934 -9.41 11.36 -32.72
C ILE A 934 -10.40 11.07 -33.86
N VAL A 935 -11.63 10.70 -33.49
CA VAL A 935 -12.78 10.48 -34.39
C VAL A 935 -14.03 11.21 -33.88
N TRP A 936 -14.97 11.52 -34.79
CA TRP A 936 -16.21 12.23 -34.45
C TRP A 936 -17.16 11.35 -33.63
N GLY A 937 -17.56 11.82 -32.45
CA GLY A 937 -18.53 11.14 -31.59
C GLY A 937 -19.97 11.27 -32.12
N THR A 938 -20.80 10.26 -31.86
CA THR A 938 -22.17 10.15 -32.41
C THR A 938 -23.24 10.98 -31.68
N THR A 939 -22.91 11.59 -30.53
CA THR A 939 -23.87 12.36 -29.72
C THR A 939 -23.18 13.57 -29.09
N ALA A 940 -23.70 14.78 -29.36
CA ALA A 940 -23.27 16.08 -28.80
C ALA A 940 -21.78 16.44 -28.94
N GLN A 941 -21.39 17.04 -30.09
CA GLN A 941 -20.16 17.86 -30.28
C GLN A 941 -18.92 17.48 -29.42
N ARG A 942 -18.54 16.20 -29.36
CA ARG A 942 -17.39 15.69 -28.61
C ARG A 942 -16.60 14.70 -29.46
N PHE A 943 -15.30 14.61 -29.19
CA PHE A 943 -14.36 13.73 -29.89
C PHE A 943 -14.03 12.51 -29.04
N ASP A 944 -13.80 11.37 -29.69
CA ASP A 944 -13.31 10.13 -29.08
C ASP A 944 -11.87 9.86 -29.58
N LEU A 945 -11.05 9.12 -28.84
CA LEU A 945 -9.71 8.71 -29.28
C LEU A 945 -9.83 7.64 -30.37
N ALA A 946 -9.09 7.73 -31.47
CA ALA A 946 -9.22 6.78 -32.56
C ALA A 946 -8.60 5.41 -32.21
N GLY A 947 -9.38 4.33 -32.39
CA GLY A 947 -8.97 2.96 -32.11
C GLY A 947 -9.20 2.52 -30.66
N ASP A 948 -8.83 1.27 -30.36
CA ASP A 948 -8.82 0.69 -29.01
C ASP A 948 -7.49 1.06 -28.34
N VAL A 949 -7.46 2.21 -27.68
CA VAL A 949 -6.26 2.79 -27.06
C VAL A 949 -6.54 3.11 -25.59
N ASP A 950 -5.64 2.66 -24.71
CA ASP A 950 -5.62 3.11 -23.31
C ASP A 950 -5.33 4.62 -23.26
N PRO A 951 -6.22 5.47 -22.71
CA PRO A 951 -5.99 6.91 -22.64
C PRO A 951 -4.71 7.30 -21.90
N LEU A 952 -4.23 6.50 -20.95
CA LEU A 952 -2.97 6.77 -20.25
C LEU A 952 -1.76 6.65 -21.16
N SER A 953 -1.82 5.80 -22.20
CA SER A 953 -0.75 5.70 -23.20
C SER A 953 -0.63 6.96 -24.07
N ALA A 954 -1.68 7.78 -24.11
CA ALA A 954 -1.72 9.04 -24.85
C ALA A 954 -1.37 10.28 -23.99
N VAL A 955 -1.13 10.09 -22.69
CA VAL A 955 -0.64 11.13 -21.77
C VAL A 955 0.86 11.34 -21.97
N PHE A 956 1.31 12.58 -21.80
CA PHE A 956 2.71 12.94 -21.92
C PHE A 956 3.56 12.28 -20.82
N THR A 957 4.68 11.70 -21.22
CA THR A 957 5.70 11.15 -20.31
C THR A 957 6.89 12.11 -20.16
N SER A 958 7.69 11.87 -19.12
CA SER A 958 9.00 12.53 -18.98
C SER A 958 9.96 12.13 -20.12
N SER A 959 11.09 12.84 -20.25
CA SER A 959 12.18 12.43 -21.16
C SER A 959 12.75 11.04 -20.86
N ASN A 960 12.54 10.54 -19.65
CA ASN A 960 12.98 9.23 -19.19
C ASN A 960 11.86 8.16 -19.29
N GLY A 961 10.67 8.53 -19.79
CA GLY A 961 9.52 7.63 -19.93
C GLY A 961 8.62 7.53 -18.69
N ASP A 962 8.80 8.38 -17.68
CA ASP A 962 7.96 8.37 -16.48
C ASP A 962 6.54 8.85 -16.83
N SER A 963 5.52 8.12 -16.37
CA SER A 963 4.12 8.55 -16.50
C SER A 963 3.85 9.78 -15.64
N LEU A 964 2.95 10.66 -16.12
CA LEU A 964 2.46 11.80 -15.35
C LEU A 964 1.61 11.36 -14.14
N PHE A 965 0.98 10.19 -14.20
CA PHE A 965 0.08 9.65 -13.16
C PHE A 965 0.84 8.71 -12.21
N PRO A 966 0.47 8.62 -10.91
CA PRO A 966 -0.62 9.35 -10.24
C PRO A 966 -0.35 10.84 -10.02
N VAL A 967 -1.38 11.68 -10.18
CA VAL A 967 -1.25 13.14 -10.12
C VAL A 967 -2.41 13.83 -9.39
N VAL A 968 -2.10 14.86 -8.62
CA VAL A 968 -3.08 15.83 -8.10
C VAL A 968 -2.78 17.19 -8.72
N ALA A 969 -3.77 17.81 -9.35
CA ALA A 969 -3.66 19.18 -9.83
C ALA A 969 -4.06 20.16 -8.74
N TYR A 970 -3.15 21.08 -8.45
CA TYR A 970 -3.43 22.30 -7.73
C TYR A 970 -3.32 23.49 -8.68
N ARG A 971 -3.93 24.60 -8.31
CA ARG A 971 -3.71 25.89 -8.98
C ARG A 971 -3.46 26.95 -7.94
N TYR A 972 -2.68 27.96 -8.33
CA TYR A 972 -2.69 29.26 -7.66
C TYR A 972 -2.82 30.33 -8.72
N GLN A 973 -3.35 31.47 -8.32
CA GLN A 973 -3.46 32.62 -9.20
C GLN A 973 -2.13 33.39 -9.18
N GLU A 974 -1.62 33.76 -10.36
CA GLU A 974 -0.49 34.67 -10.53
C GLU A 974 -0.98 36.09 -10.77
N ALA A 975 -0.16 37.05 -10.35
CA ALA A 975 -0.43 38.46 -10.61
C ALA A 975 -0.37 38.74 -12.12
N ASN A 976 -1.36 39.46 -12.64
CA ASN A 976 -1.34 40.01 -14.00
C ASN A 976 -1.91 41.43 -14.04
N SER A 977 -2.06 42.05 -15.21
CA SER A 977 -2.57 43.43 -15.30
C SER A 977 -4.00 43.60 -14.81
N ALA A 978 -4.84 42.56 -14.89
CA ALA A 978 -6.22 42.56 -14.40
C ALA A 978 -6.33 42.20 -12.91
N PHE A 979 -5.44 41.33 -12.42
CA PHE A 979 -5.29 40.94 -11.02
C PHE A 979 -3.84 41.12 -10.55
N PRO A 980 -3.29 42.35 -10.41
CA PRO A 980 -1.89 42.48 -10.01
C PRO A 980 -1.59 42.11 -8.55
N VAL A 981 -2.62 41.81 -7.75
CA VAL A 981 -2.48 41.15 -6.44
C VAL A 981 -3.49 40.01 -6.30
N VAL A 982 -2.98 38.86 -5.89
CA VAL A 982 -3.65 37.56 -5.81
C VAL A 982 -3.18 36.88 -4.53
N SER A 983 -3.99 36.01 -3.90
CA SER A 983 -3.60 35.46 -2.60
C SER A 983 -2.39 34.51 -2.68
N GLY A 984 -2.13 33.94 -3.87
CA GLY A 984 -1.11 32.90 -4.05
C GLY A 984 -1.49 31.56 -3.44
N ASP A 985 -2.71 31.43 -2.92
CA ASP A 985 -3.20 30.19 -2.31
C ASP A 985 -3.21 29.08 -3.34
N VAL A 986 -2.59 27.98 -2.97
CA VAL A 986 -2.58 26.75 -3.75
C VAL A 986 -3.85 25.99 -3.38
N ILE A 987 -4.81 25.94 -4.30
CA ILE A 987 -6.06 25.20 -4.13
C ILE A 987 -6.05 23.94 -4.97
N GLN A 988 -6.56 22.85 -4.42
CA GLN A 988 -6.71 21.60 -5.16
C GLN A 988 -7.88 21.72 -6.16
N VAL A 989 -7.66 21.33 -7.41
CA VAL A 989 -8.65 21.45 -8.50
C VAL A 989 -9.02 20.12 -9.16
N SER A 990 -8.27 19.07 -8.86
CA SER A 990 -8.62 17.68 -9.18
C SER A 990 -8.52 16.79 -7.94
N PRO A 991 -9.24 15.67 -7.86
CA PRO A 991 -8.90 14.59 -6.92
C PRO A 991 -7.54 13.98 -7.28
N LEU A 992 -7.09 13.01 -6.50
CA LEU A 992 -5.97 12.15 -6.90
C LEU A 992 -6.38 11.33 -8.13
N MET A 993 -5.73 11.65 -9.25
CA MET A 993 -5.95 11.01 -10.53
C MET A 993 -4.94 9.87 -10.69
N GLU A 994 -5.41 8.63 -10.63
CA GLU A 994 -4.58 7.43 -10.83
C GLU A 994 -4.81 6.80 -12.21
N GLN A 995 -6.00 6.97 -12.78
CA GLN A 995 -6.39 6.51 -14.12
C GLN A 995 -7.38 7.50 -14.77
N ILE A 996 -7.69 7.31 -16.06
CA ILE A 996 -8.66 8.11 -16.83
C ILE A 996 -9.83 7.21 -17.21
N ALA A 997 -11.05 7.52 -16.75
CA ALA A 997 -12.23 6.73 -17.09
C ALA A 997 -12.55 6.80 -18.60
N SER A 998 -12.62 5.65 -19.27
CA SER A 998 -12.90 5.54 -20.70
C SER A 998 -13.61 4.24 -21.08
N ALA A 999 -14.18 4.15 -22.29
CA ALA A 999 -14.67 2.90 -22.87
C ALA A 999 -14.51 2.88 -24.40
N VAL A 1000 -14.22 1.71 -24.96
CA VAL A 1000 -14.18 1.49 -26.42
C VAL A 1000 -15.60 1.45 -26.99
N ALA A 1001 -15.87 2.23 -28.02
CA ALA A 1001 -17.17 2.22 -28.69
C ALA A 1001 -17.42 0.91 -29.45
N ILE A 1002 -18.67 0.44 -29.47
CA ILE A 1002 -19.08 -0.84 -30.09
C ILE A 1002 -18.90 -0.83 -31.62
N ASP A 1003 -18.88 0.36 -32.24
CA ASP A 1003 -18.57 0.51 -33.67
C ASP A 1003 -17.05 0.74 -33.84
N PRO A 1004 -16.33 -0.12 -34.59
CA PRO A 1004 -14.88 0.02 -34.82
C PRO A 1004 -14.49 1.32 -35.54
N ASN A 1005 -15.45 2.10 -36.04
CA ASN A 1005 -15.21 3.43 -36.59
C ASN A 1005 -15.28 4.58 -35.55
N VAL A 1006 -15.53 4.29 -34.26
CA VAL A 1006 -15.87 5.30 -33.22
C VAL A 1006 -14.86 5.38 -32.04
N GLY A 1007 -13.91 4.46 -31.88
CA GLY A 1007 -12.73 4.64 -31.00
C GLY A 1007 -12.99 4.60 -29.47
N THR A 1008 -11.98 4.95 -28.64
CA THR A 1008 -12.05 5.02 -27.16
C THR A 1008 -12.63 6.36 -26.70
N ARG A 1009 -13.79 6.32 -26.04
CA ARG A 1009 -14.49 7.49 -25.46
C ARG A 1009 -14.06 7.75 -24.01
N LEU A 1010 -13.79 9.01 -23.67
CA LEU A 1010 -13.49 9.45 -22.30
C LEU A 1010 -14.78 9.80 -21.53
N TYR A 1011 -14.91 9.32 -20.29
CA TYR A 1011 -16.06 9.57 -19.40
C TYR A 1011 -15.67 10.27 -18.09
N ASP A 1012 -14.38 10.48 -17.86
CA ASP A 1012 -13.88 11.13 -16.66
C ASP A 1012 -14.39 12.58 -16.54
N PRO A 1013 -15.03 12.99 -15.43
CA PRO A 1013 -15.52 14.35 -15.28
C PRO A 1013 -14.38 15.38 -15.19
N PHE A 1014 -13.15 14.93 -14.89
CA PHE A 1014 -11.96 15.75 -14.83
C PHE A 1014 -11.09 15.63 -16.09
N VAL A 1015 -11.39 14.75 -17.06
CA VAL A 1015 -10.58 14.61 -18.29
C VAL A 1015 -11.45 14.60 -19.55
N SER A 1016 -11.10 15.45 -20.51
CA SER A 1016 -11.80 15.52 -21.81
C SER A 1016 -10.82 15.66 -22.96
N VAL A 1017 -11.24 15.25 -24.16
CA VAL A 1017 -10.47 15.42 -25.40
C VAL A 1017 -11.16 16.41 -26.33
N PHE A 1018 -10.37 17.30 -26.92
CA PHE A 1018 -10.85 18.31 -27.88
C PHE A 1018 -9.92 18.38 -29.10
N GLU A 1019 -10.50 18.64 -30.27
CA GLU A 1019 -9.74 18.80 -31.52
C GLU A 1019 -8.85 20.05 -31.48
N THR A 1020 -7.71 19.95 -32.15
CA THR A 1020 -6.66 20.99 -32.19
C THR A 1020 -6.99 22.20 -33.06
N GLY A 1021 -8.00 22.10 -33.93
CA GLY A 1021 -8.43 23.14 -34.86
C GLY A 1021 -7.68 23.16 -36.20
N ASP A 1022 -6.67 22.31 -36.37
CA ASP A 1022 -5.77 22.29 -37.54
C ASP A 1022 -6.12 21.21 -38.60
N ASP A 1023 -7.32 20.60 -38.51
CA ASP A 1023 -7.83 19.57 -39.45
C ASP A 1023 -6.89 18.35 -39.62
N THR A 1024 -6.09 18.06 -38.59
CA THR A 1024 -5.05 17.00 -38.59
C THR A 1024 -5.55 15.64 -38.14
N GLY A 1025 -6.79 15.53 -37.65
CA GLY A 1025 -7.31 14.31 -37.03
C GLY A 1025 -6.67 13.96 -35.68
N ILE A 1026 -5.94 14.90 -35.05
CA ILE A 1026 -5.32 14.76 -33.72
C ILE A 1026 -6.05 15.67 -32.73
N GLY A 1027 -6.35 15.13 -31.55
CA GLY A 1027 -6.93 15.84 -30.42
C GLY A 1027 -5.99 15.94 -29.23
N TYR A 1028 -6.20 16.97 -28.41
CA TYR A 1028 -5.50 17.15 -27.15
C TYR A 1028 -6.35 16.66 -25.99
N ILE A 1029 -5.71 15.93 -25.08
CA ILE A 1029 -6.31 15.43 -23.84
C ILE A 1029 -6.05 16.48 -22.75
N TYR A 1030 -7.10 16.86 -22.05
CA TYR A 1030 -7.12 17.94 -21.09
C TYR A 1030 -7.61 17.46 -19.72
N LEU A 1031 -6.86 17.78 -18.66
CA LEU A 1031 -7.31 17.74 -17.27
C LEU A 1031 -8.07 19.04 -16.96
N LEU A 1032 -9.36 18.93 -16.68
CA LEU A 1032 -10.29 20.03 -16.49
C LEU A 1032 -10.20 20.59 -15.07
N ASP A 1033 -10.20 21.91 -14.96
CA ASP A 1033 -10.31 22.61 -13.69
C ASP A 1033 -11.79 22.80 -13.33
N THR A 1034 -12.26 22.03 -12.34
CA THR A 1034 -13.67 22.04 -11.90
C THR A 1034 -14.01 23.17 -10.93
N GLN A 1035 -13.03 23.98 -10.53
CA GLN A 1035 -13.24 25.08 -9.59
C GLN A 1035 -13.52 26.39 -10.34
N PRO A 1036 -14.40 27.28 -9.84
CA PRO A 1036 -14.71 28.55 -10.50
C PRO A 1036 -13.45 29.38 -10.77
N VAL A 1037 -13.30 29.89 -12.00
CA VAL A 1037 -12.20 30.78 -12.40
C VAL A 1037 -12.69 32.22 -12.55
N LEU A 1038 -11.83 33.19 -12.24
CA LEU A 1038 -12.14 34.60 -12.41
C LEU A 1038 -11.84 35.05 -13.85
N THR A 1039 -12.78 35.73 -14.50
CA THR A 1039 -12.55 36.37 -15.80
C THR A 1039 -11.38 37.35 -15.70
N TYR A 1040 -10.46 37.28 -16.65
CA TYR A 1040 -9.14 37.94 -16.72
C TYR A 1040 -8.09 37.44 -15.73
N GLY A 1041 -8.40 36.43 -14.91
CA GLY A 1041 -7.47 35.86 -13.93
C GLY A 1041 -6.33 35.12 -14.62
N ARG A 1042 -5.10 35.27 -14.12
CA ARG A 1042 -3.94 34.50 -14.57
C ARG A 1042 -3.65 33.37 -13.57
N TYR A 1043 -3.58 32.13 -14.02
CA TYR A 1043 -3.41 30.97 -13.16
C TYR A 1043 -2.21 30.13 -13.58
N VAL A 1044 -1.49 29.59 -12.59
CA VAL A 1044 -0.50 28.53 -12.78
C VAL A 1044 -1.00 27.28 -12.10
N TYR A 1045 -0.87 26.16 -12.81
CA TYR A 1045 -1.19 24.85 -12.26
C TYR A 1045 0.08 24.15 -11.78
N LEU A 1046 -0.04 23.47 -10.67
CA LEU A 1046 0.98 22.62 -10.08
C LEU A 1046 0.46 21.19 -10.14
N LEU A 1047 1.02 20.40 -11.05
CA LEU A 1047 0.75 18.97 -11.12
C LEU A 1047 1.69 18.26 -10.15
N VAL A 1048 1.16 17.81 -9.02
CA VAL A 1048 1.91 17.09 -7.99
C VAL A 1048 1.89 15.61 -8.33
N ARG A 1049 3.03 15.07 -8.77
CA ARG A 1049 3.18 13.65 -9.11
C ARG A 1049 3.56 12.85 -7.87
N LEU A 1050 2.92 11.71 -7.67
CA LEU A 1050 3.15 10.85 -6.51
C LEU A 1050 3.86 9.55 -6.90
N LEU A 1051 4.71 9.07 -5.99
CA LEU A 1051 5.28 7.73 -6.04
C LEU A 1051 4.22 6.68 -5.62
N PRO A 1052 4.40 5.40 -5.96
CA PRO A 1052 3.48 4.33 -5.56
C PRO A 1052 3.27 4.18 -4.04
N ASN A 1053 4.19 4.70 -3.22
CA ASN A 1053 4.06 4.72 -1.75
C ASN A 1053 3.27 5.93 -1.22
N GLY A 1054 2.75 6.79 -2.09
CA GLY A 1054 2.00 8.01 -1.73
C GLY A 1054 2.87 9.22 -1.38
N GLU A 1055 4.19 9.14 -1.50
CA GLU A 1055 5.07 10.30 -1.32
C GLU A 1055 5.14 11.17 -2.58
N ILE A 1056 5.37 12.48 -2.40
CA ILE A 1056 5.53 13.43 -3.52
C ILE A 1056 6.85 13.12 -4.23
N ALA A 1057 6.77 12.76 -5.50
CA ALA A 1057 7.94 12.57 -6.36
C ALA A 1057 8.52 13.94 -6.77
N GLU A 1058 7.67 14.78 -7.35
CA GLU A 1058 8.02 16.09 -7.89
C GLU A 1058 6.76 16.93 -8.15
N VAL A 1059 6.96 18.24 -8.38
CA VAL A 1059 5.89 19.17 -8.74
C VAL A 1059 6.17 19.77 -10.11
N ILE A 1060 5.23 19.63 -11.04
CA ILE A 1060 5.37 20.08 -12.42
C ILE A 1060 4.52 21.35 -12.60
N PRO A 1061 5.12 22.54 -12.62
CA PRO A 1061 4.40 23.79 -12.85
C PRO A 1061 4.09 23.98 -14.34
N THR A 1062 2.88 24.40 -14.67
CA THR A 1062 2.53 24.81 -16.04
C THR A 1062 2.95 26.27 -16.29
N PRO A 1063 3.13 26.68 -17.55
CA PRO A 1063 3.10 28.11 -17.88
C PRO A 1063 1.77 28.73 -17.44
N ALA A 1064 1.79 30.01 -17.11
CA ALA A 1064 0.61 30.73 -16.67
C ALA A 1064 -0.40 30.91 -17.81
N VAL A 1065 -1.69 30.75 -17.49
CA VAL A 1065 -2.80 30.93 -18.42
C VAL A 1065 -3.71 32.07 -17.97
N GLU A 1066 -4.10 32.95 -18.89
CA GLU A 1066 -5.08 34.00 -18.62
C GLU A 1066 -6.48 33.60 -19.08
N VAL A 1067 -7.47 33.87 -18.23
CA VAL A 1067 -8.89 33.64 -18.49
C VAL A 1067 -9.44 34.80 -19.34
N THR A 1068 -9.17 34.80 -20.65
CA THR A 1068 -9.71 35.81 -21.57
C THR A 1068 -11.23 35.64 -21.75
N PRO A 1069 -12.04 36.73 -21.85
CA PRO A 1069 -13.51 36.70 -21.89
C PRO A 1069 -14.11 35.61 -22.76
#